data_AF-A0A832MCK2-F1
#
_entry.id   AF-A0A832MCK2-F1
#
_cell.length_a   1.000
_cell.length_b   1.000
_cell.length_c   1.000
_cell.angle_alpha   90.00
_cell.angle_beta   90.00
_cell.angle_gamma   90.00
#
_symmetry.space_group_name_H-M   'P 1'
#
loop_
_entity.id
_entity.type
_entity.pdbx_description
1 polymer ?
#
loop_
_entity_poly.entity_id
_entity_poly.type
_entity_poly.pdbx_seq_one_letter_code
_entity_poly.pdbx_strand_id
1 'polypeptide(L)'
;MNPALLVNSIETSILATTVAGAIGFAAALFVMGLNGRGRAFALAFSAAAFAMPPFLVTNAWLGLLGPSGLLHRLLPFELASRTGVAWLLATLLWPVPMFTLVGAWQRLGRQHFESDPLLRGTALFRWLLLPSGAQALAFGLGVVFVLALNNFAVPAVLQVKVLPVEIYVLANTNLDYHGALLLSWPIVVAPLALLACLRHKRIQWPALNAGVSASVWRAGLGRKWFVWCGVVLIAMAGISVLVPMFEPVCDRDTWRMIGSVWVTSGKVCAMSACTATVGGVLAVAFGFLLWRVRAGFLAWLFFLVPGVVLGILLITALNRPPFLELYRSVAVMFIALAVRYLAIGRTGAVLARNSVDRDVADAARLDGVSPWQMWWYIYWPQMRTTIAVTWYIVYLLGLWDVETILFVVPPGGETLALRIFNLLHYGHNPEINALCLLLLGLAALPPLVLAVARALICRVQRWFGAGLWRAAWSTAAATLSAVLPFLGCASVIFPAGCSQSPSTGGGLKSAFFKRIEIIGCRGTAPGQFNKPRSLMVDRQDNLYVVDITGRVQKFAPDGTWLLSWQMPETDLGKPKGMGIDKDGHVIVVEPHYSRINHFTSEGVLVRQWGQRGTNAGQLAFPRAVAVNRAGEIFVSEYGHVDRVQRFSADGSRLLGVIGRYGYEPGLFNRPEGLGIDRVGRVYVADSCNHRIQVFGPDGSFLRSYGGPGRNKGQMSYPYDVCVDAFGNQFVCEFGNGRIQVFDSEFRPVEVIGGPGRAQGQFANPWSVALDSVGNLYVADAGNDRVQKLIRN
;
A
#
# COMPACT_ATOMS: atom_id res chain seq x y z
N MET A 1 27.95 -1.95 -4.00
CA MET A 1 26.81 -2.52 -4.76
C MET A 1 26.86 -4.03 -4.59
N ASN A 2 25.77 -4.69 -4.18
CA ASN A 2 25.71 -6.15 -4.14
C ASN A 2 25.22 -6.67 -5.51
N PRO A 3 26.12 -7.10 -6.43
CA PRO A 3 25.73 -7.53 -7.77
C PRO A 3 24.73 -8.69 -7.75
N ALA A 4 24.72 -9.52 -6.70
CA ALA A 4 23.77 -10.62 -6.56
C ALA A 4 22.32 -10.13 -6.46
N LEU A 5 22.06 -8.98 -5.83
CA LEU A 5 20.69 -8.43 -5.73
C LEU A 5 20.16 -7.94 -7.09
N LEU A 6 21.05 -7.37 -7.92
CA LEU A 6 20.71 -6.98 -9.28
C LEU A 6 20.41 -8.22 -10.13
N VAL A 7 21.27 -9.24 -10.06
CA VAL A 7 21.05 -10.52 -10.74
C VAL A 7 19.71 -11.14 -10.32
N ASN A 8 19.42 -11.19 -9.02
CA ASN A 8 18.12 -11.66 -8.51
C ASN A 8 16.93 -10.91 -9.13
N SER A 9 17.04 -9.59 -9.23
CA SER A 9 15.99 -8.74 -9.79
C SER A 9 15.79 -9.03 -11.29
N ILE A 10 16.89 -9.14 -12.04
CA ILE A 10 16.88 -9.43 -13.48
C ILE A 10 16.30 -10.83 -13.75
N GLU A 11 16.80 -11.87 -13.07
CA GLU A 11 16.32 -13.25 -13.26
C GLU A 11 14.83 -13.39 -12.95
N THR A 12 14.38 -12.82 -11.82
CA THR A 12 12.96 -12.81 -11.43
C THR A 12 12.11 -12.13 -12.50
N SER A 13 12.60 -11.03 -13.07
CA SER A 13 11.89 -10.27 -14.10
C SER A 13 11.84 -10.97 -15.45
N ILE A 14 12.94 -11.61 -15.86
CA ILE A 14 12.98 -12.44 -17.08
C ILE A 14 11.98 -13.59 -16.95
N LEU A 15 11.96 -14.28 -15.81
CA LEU A 15 11.05 -15.38 -15.57
C LEU A 15 9.59 -14.92 -15.60
N ALA A 16 9.26 -13.85 -14.86
CA ALA A 16 7.92 -13.26 -14.87
C ALA A 16 7.47 -12.86 -16.28
N THR A 17 8.36 -12.23 -17.05
CA THR A 17 8.10 -11.78 -18.42
C THR A 17 7.85 -12.94 -19.37
N THR A 18 8.66 -14.00 -19.26
CA THR A 18 8.55 -15.17 -20.13
C THR A 18 7.22 -15.88 -19.89
N VAL A 19 6.87 -16.09 -18.62
CA VAL A 19 5.61 -16.75 -18.23
C VAL A 19 4.40 -15.90 -18.62
N ALA A 20 4.38 -14.61 -18.24
CA ALA A 20 3.32 -13.67 -18.61
C ALA A 20 3.16 -13.52 -20.13
N GLY A 21 4.28 -13.51 -20.86
CA GLY A 21 4.33 -13.46 -22.31
C GLY A 21 3.68 -14.67 -22.98
N ALA A 22 4.06 -15.87 -22.56
CA ALA A 22 3.50 -17.11 -23.08
C ALA A 22 1.99 -17.22 -22.83
N ILE A 23 1.56 -16.89 -21.61
CA ILE A 23 0.15 -16.87 -21.22
C ILE A 23 -0.61 -15.83 -22.05
N GLY A 24 -0.12 -14.59 -22.10
CA GLY A 24 -0.79 -13.49 -22.80
C GLY A 24 -0.89 -13.74 -24.30
N PHE A 25 0.12 -14.41 -24.88
CA PHE A 25 0.09 -14.83 -26.28
C PHE A 25 -1.01 -15.89 -26.53
N ALA A 26 -1.05 -16.95 -25.72
CA ALA A 26 -2.08 -17.98 -25.83
C ALA A 26 -3.49 -17.39 -25.62
N ALA A 27 -3.64 -16.51 -24.63
CA ALA A 27 -4.88 -15.79 -24.36
C ALA A 27 -5.33 -14.95 -25.57
N ALA A 28 -4.42 -14.21 -26.20
CA ALA A 28 -4.74 -13.39 -27.38
C ALA A 28 -5.24 -14.24 -28.56
N LEU A 29 -4.61 -15.41 -28.80
CA LEU A 29 -5.05 -16.34 -29.85
C LEU A 29 -6.49 -16.81 -29.64
N PHE A 30 -6.84 -17.12 -28.39
CA PHE A 30 -8.19 -17.57 -28.05
C PHE A 30 -9.20 -16.42 -28.17
N VAL A 31 -8.90 -15.24 -27.61
CA VAL A 31 -9.78 -14.06 -27.63
C VAL A 31 -10.15 -13.64 -29.05
N MET A 32 -9.20 -13.68 -29.98
CA MET A 32 -9.46 -13.36 -31.38
C MET A 32 -10.42 -14.35 -32.06
N GLY A 33 -10.40 -15.62 -31.65
CA GLY A 33 -11.30 -16.66 -32.14
C GLY A 33 -12.71 -16.66 -31.54
N LEU A 34 -13.01 -15.74 -30.62
CA LEU A 34 -14.35 -15.58 -30.03
C LEU A 34 -15.22 -14.59 -30.81
N ASN A 35 -16.52 -14.90 -30.90
CA ASN A 35 -17.55 -14.01 -31.45
C ASN A 35 -17.79 -12.82 -30.49
N GLY A 36 -18.43 -11.74 -30.98
CA GLY A 36 -18.57 -10.46 -30.26
C GLY A 36 -18.90 -10.54 -28.76
N ARG A 37 -19.91 -11.34 -28.35
CA ARG A 37 -20.24 -11.52 -26.93
C ARG A 37 -19.16 -12.25 -26.14
N GLY A 38 -18.65 -13.37 -26.67
CA GLY A 38 -17.59 -14.14 -26.01
C GLY A 38 -16.28 -13.37 -25.91
N ARG A 39 -15.93 -12.62 -26.97
CA ARG A 39 -14.75 -11.76 -26.99
C ARG A 39 -14.86 -10.65 -25.95
N ALA A 40 -16.02 -10.00 -25.86
CA ALA A 40 -16.27 -8.98 -24.85
C ALA A 40 -16.13 -9.54 -23.42
N PHE A 41 -16.68 -10.73 -23.18
CA PHE A 41 -16.55 -11.40 -21.88
C PHE A 41 -15.08 -11.73 -21.54
N ALA A 42 -14.33 -12.30 -22.48
CA ALA A 42 -12.92 -12.64 -22.26
C ALA A 42 -12.04 -11.39 -22.02
N LEU A 43 -12.30 -10.30 -22.75
CA LEU A 43 -11.61 -9.03 -22.54
C LEU A 43 -11.97 -8.41 -21.18
N ALA A 44 -13.25 -8.43 -20.80
CA ALA A 44 -13.70 -7.94 -19.49
C ALA A 44 -13.08 -8.75 -18.35
N PHE A 45 -13.01 -10.07 -18.48
CA PHE A 45 -12.37 -10.94 -17.51
C PHE A 45 -10.87 -10.63 -17.38
N SER A 46 -10.17 -10.50 -18.51
CA SER A 46 -8.73 -10.21 -18.51
C SER A 46 -8.44 -8.82 -17.93
N ALA A 47 -9.36 -7.87 -18.13
CA ALA A 47 -9.30 -6.56 -17.47
C ALA A 47 -9.54 -6.69 -15.96
N ALA A 48 -10.43 -7.58 -15.51
CA ALA A 48 -10.62 -7.87 -14.10
C ALA A 48 -9.37 -8.50 -13.46
N ALA A 49 -8.67 -9.40 -14.18
CA ALA A 49 -7.38 -9.94 -13.73
C ALA A 49 -6.32 -8.85 -13.57
N PHE A 50 -6.22 -7.93 -14.54
CA PHE A 50 -5.32 -6.77 -14.43
C PHE A 50 -5.75 -5.81 -13.31
N ALA A 51 -7.05 -5.73 -13.01
CA ALA A 51 -7.63 -4.91 -11.95
C ALA A 51 -7.48 -5.49 -10.54
N MET A 52 -6.88 -6.68 -10.40
CA MET A 52 -6.66 -7.27 -9.09
C MET A 52 -5.55 -6.51 -8.33
N PRO A 53 -5.82 -6.03 -7.11
CA PRO A 53 -4.79 -5.40 -6.30
C PRO A 53 -3.63 -6.38 -6.03
N PRO A 54 -2.36 -6.00 -6.25
CA PRO A 54 -1.22 -6.88 -6.01
C PRO A 54 -1.18 -7.43 -4.58
N PHE A 55 -1.51 -6.59 -3.59
CA PHE A 55 -1.54 -6.95 -2.18
C PHE A 55 -2.56 -8.06 -1.88
N LEU A 56 -3.73 -8.00 -2.51
CA LEU A 56 -4.79 -8.99 -2.38
C LEU A 56 -4.35 -10.33 -2.97
N VAL A 57 -3.74 -10.29 -4.16
CA VAL A 57 -3.20 -11.50 -4.81
C VAL A 57 -2.11 -12.11 -3.95
N THR A 58 -1.10 -11.34 -3.54
CA THR A 58 -0.01 -11.85 -2.68
C THR A 58 -0.54 -12.39 -1.35
N ASN A 59 -1.49 -11.68 -0.71
CA ASN A 59 -2.08 -12.11 0.56
C ASN A 59 -2.83 -13.45 0.44
N ALA A 60 -3.66 -13.61 -0.60
CA ALA A 60 -4.42 -14.85 -0.79
C ALA A 60 -3.50 -16.04 -1.11
N TRP A 61 -2.45 -15.83 -1.92
CA TRP A 61 -1.48 -16.89 -2.18
C TRP A 61 -0.65 -17.24 -0.93
N LEU A 62 -0.36 -16.28 -0.06
CA LEU A 62 0.27 -16.54 1.24
C LEU A 62 -0.65 -17.38 2.15
N GLY A 63 -1.95 -17.09 2.18
CA GLY A 63 -2.94 -17.89 2.92
C GLY A 63 -3.03 -19.34 2.41
N LEU A 64 -2.89 -19.55 1.09
CA LEU A 64 -2.99 -20.88 0.49
C LEU A 64 -1.69 -21.70 0.54
N LEU A 65 -0.54 -21.10 0.22
CA LEU A 65 0.75 -21.79 0.03
C LEU A 65 1.82 -21.42 1.05
N GLY A 66 1.54 -20.46 1.96
CA GLY A 66 2.44 -20.12 3.05
C GLY A 66 2.67 -21.28 4.02
N PRO A 67 3.57 -21.14 5.01
CA PRO A 67 3.95 -22.23 5.93
C PRO A 67 2.78 -22.87 6.68
N SER A 68 1.71 -22.10 6.92
CA SER A 68 0.46 -22.54 7.57
C SER A 68 -0.70 -22.75 6.59
N GLY A 69 -0.44 -22.70 5.27
CA GLY A 69 -1.46 -22.65 4.24
C GLY A 69 -2.09 -24.00 3.91
N LEU A 70 -3.36 -23.96 3.49
CA LEU A 70 -4.19 -25.15 3.21
C LEU A 70 -3.57 -26.09 2.17
N LEU A 71 -2.87 -25.54 1.17
CA LEU A 71 -2.30 -26.29 0.06
C LEU A 71 -0.80 -26.57 0.21
N HIS A 72 -0.14 -26.04 1.24
CA HIS A 72 1.30 -26.17 1.43
C HIS A 72 1.78 -27.63 1.48
N ARG A 73 0.97 -28.52 2.10
CA ARG A 73 1.29 -29.97 2.16
C ARG A 73 1.08 -30.70 0.84
N LEU A 74 0.22 -30.18 -0.05
CA LEU A 74 -0.14 -30.80 -1.33
C LEU A 74 0.76 -30.33 -2.48
N LEU A 75 1.22 -29.09 -2.40
CA LEU A 75 2.09 -28.46 -3.39
C LEU A 75 3.32 -27.89 -2.66
N PRO A 76 4.49 -28.56 -2.71
CA PRO A 76 5.74 -28.07 -2.13
C PRO A 76 6.30 -26.93 -3.01
N PHE A 77 5.53 -25.86 -3.16
CA PHE A 77 5.89 -24.65 -3.88
C PHE A 77 6.23 -23.56 -2.87
N GLU A 78 7.51 -23.19 -2.79
CA GLU A 78 7.96 -22.15 -1.88
C GLU A 78 7.61 -20.76 -2.44
N LEU A 79 6.52 -20.17 -1.93
CA LEU A 79 6.06 -18.85 -2.38
C LEU A 79 7.06 -17.74 -2.07
N ALA A 80 7.76 -17.83 -0.93
CA ALA A 80 8.79 -16.88 -0.49
C ALA A 80 10.15 -17.08 -1.21
N SER A 81 10.10 -17.35 -2.52
CA SER A 81 11.27 -17.58 -3.38
C SER A 81 11.24 -16.67 -4.61
N ARG A 82 12.36 -16.59 -5.33
CA ARG A 82 12.44 -15.81 -6.59
C ARG A 82 11.46 -16.32 -7.65
N THR A 83 11.27 -17.65 -7.73
CA THR A 83 10.31 -18.27 -8.64
C THR A 83 8.87 -18.01 -8.20
N GLY A 84 8.61 -18.01 -6.88
CA GLY A 84 7.33 -17.59 -6.29
C GLY A 84 6.94 -16.16 -6.62
N VAL A 85 7.88 -15.22 -6.45
CA VAL A 85 7.69 -13.81 -6.85
C VAL A 85 7.41 -13.70 -8.35
N ALA A 86 8.21 -14.37 -9.19
CA ALA A 86 8.04 -14.32 -10.64
C ALA A 86 6.67 -14.88 -11.07
N TRP A 87 6.21 -15.96 -10.44
CA TRP A 87 4.89 -16.53 -10.66
C TRP A 87 3.77 -15.54 -10.31
N LEU A 88 3.79 -14.94 -9.11
CA LEU A 88 2.79 -13.95 -8.72
C LEU A 88 2.75 -12.75 -9.67
N LEU A 89 3.91 -12.21 -10.03
CA LEU A 89 3.99 -11.14 -11.02
C LEU A 89 3.43 -11.57 -12.38
N ALA A 90 3.66 -12.80 -12.81
CA ALA A 90 3.09 -13.31 -14.05
C ALA A 90 1.56 -13.42 -14.02
N THR A 91 0.97 -13.83 -12.88
CA THR A 91 -0.51 -13.88 -12.71
C THR A 91 -1.14 -12.49 -12.77
N LEU A 92 -0.41 -11.44 -12.38
CA LEU A 92 -0.87 -10.05 -12.45
C LEU A 92 -0.64 -9.42 -13.84
N LEU A 93 0.47 -9.76 -14.50
CA LEU A 93 0.96 -9.01 -15.67
C LEU A 93 0.70 -9.69 -17.03
N TRP A 94 0.23 -10.94 -17.08
CA TRP A 94 -0.12 -11.61 -18.34
C TRP A 94 -1.16 -10.88 -19.21
N PRO A 95 -2.11 -10.07 -18.69
CA PRO A 95 -3.04 -9.34 -19.55
C PRO A 95 -2.35 -8.30 -20.44
N VAL A 96 -1.20 -7.77 -20.03
CA VAL A 96 -0.45 -6.73 -20.77
C VAL A 96 -0.06 -7.22 -22.18
N PRO A 97 0.71 -8.32 -22.36
CA PRO A 97 1.01 -8.84 -23.69
C PRO A 97 -0.25 -9.26 -24.45
N MET A 98 -1.29 -9.77 -23.78
CA MET A 98 -2.55 -10.12 -24.42
C MET A 98 -3.22 -8.91 -25.09
N PHE A 99 -3.40 -7.80 -24.35
CA PHE A 99 -4.06 -6.60 -24.90
C PHE A 99 -3.29 -6.00 -26.07
N THR A 100 -1.96 -5.97 -25.98
CA THR A 100 -1.11 -5.46 -27.08
C THR A 100 -1.25 -6.31 -28.34
N LEU A 101 -1.25 -7.64 -28.21
CA LEU A 101 -1.42 -8.58 -29.32
C LEU A 101 -2.82 -8.51 -29.95
N VAL A 102 -3.87 -8.50 -29.12
CA VAL A 102 -5.25 -8.35 -29.62
C VAL A 102 -5.39 -7.06 -30.41
N GLY A 103 -4.77 -5.96 -29.95
CA GLY A 103 -4.76 -4.70 -30.68
C GLY A 103 -4.06 -4.76 -32.04
N ALA A 104 -2.94 -5.48 -32.12
CA ALA A 104 -2.22 -5.67 -33.38
C ALA A 104 -3.02 -6.55 -34.35
N TRP A 105 -3.55 -7.68 -33.89
CA TRP A 105 -4.24 -8.64 -34.75
C TRP A 105 -5.64 -8.22 -35.17
N GLN A 106 -6.30 -7.29 -34.46
CA GLN A 106 -7.56 -6.69 -34.91
C GLN A 106 -7.45 -5.91 -36.23
N ARG A 107 -6.23 -5.55 -36.64
CA ARG A 107 -5.96 -4.89 -37.92
C ARG A 107 -5.86 -5.86 -39.09
N LEU A 108 -5.74 -7.16 -38.84
CA LEU A 108 -5.71 -8.15 -39.90
C LEU A 108 -7.09 -8.20 -40.57
N GLY A 109 -7.09 -8.03 -41.89
CA GLY A 109 -8.26 -8.22 -42.74
C GLY A 109 -8.36 -9.65 -43.27
N ARG A 110 -9.56 -10.02 -43.74
CA ARG A 110 -9.86 -11.35 -44.30
C ARG A 110 -8.89 -11.79 -45.41
N GLN A 111 -8.46 -10.83 -46.24
CA GLN A 111 -7.50 -11.04 -47.34
C GLN A 111 -6.17 -11.66 -46.89
N HIS A 112 -5.71 -11.38 -45.66
CA HIS A 112 -4.45 -11.93 -45.15
C HIS A 112 -4.53 -13.43 -44.80
N PHE A 113 -5.74 -13.94 -44.55
CA PHE A 113 -5.97 -15.35 -44.22
C PHE A 113 -6.31 -16.18 -45.46
N GLU A 114 -6.84 -15.54 -46.49
CA GLU A 114 -7.25 -16.18 -47.74
C GLU A 114 -6.15 -16.12 -48.83
N SER A 115 -5.05 -15.41 -48.57
CA SER A 115 -3.94 -15.27 -49.54
C SER A 115 -3.18 -16.57 -49.82
N ASP A 116 -3.19 -17.54 -48.90
CA ASP A 116 -2.52 -18.84 -49.07
C ASP A 116 -3.27 -19.97 -48.30
N PRO A 117 -3.74 -21.03 -48.98
CA PRO A 117 -4.38 -22.18 -48.35
C PRO A 117 -3.52 -22.92 -47.31
N LEU A 118 -2.19 -22.81 -47.40
CA LEU A 118 -1.23 -23.44 -46.50
C LEU A 118 -1.03 -22.68 -45.18
N LEU A 119 -1.56 -21.45 -45.05
CA LEU A 119 -1.54 -20.66 -43.81
C LEU A 119 -2.53 -21.21 -42.77
N ARG A 120 -2.27 -22.41 -42.26
CA ARG A 120 -3.07 -23.05 -41.20
C ARG A 120 -2.18 -23.57 -40.06
N GLY A 121 -2.73 -23.60 -38.84
CA GLY A 121 -2.07 -24.13 -37.65
C GLY A 121 -0.73 -23.46 -37.36
N THR A 122 0.36 -24.23 -37.36
CA THR A 122 1.72 -23.74 -37.07
C THR A 122 2.25 -22.81 -38.16
N ALA A 123 1.85 -23.00 -39.42
CA ALA A 123 2.25 -22.13 -40.52
C ALA A 123 1.61 -20.74 -40.37
N LEU A 124 0.33 -20.67 -40.00
CA LEU A 124 -0.35 -19.41 -39.69
C LEU A 124 0.36 -18.64 -38.56
N PHE A 125 0.72 -19.35 -37.48
CA PHE A 125 1.45 -18.76 -36.37
C PHE A 125 2.80 -18.19 -36.82
N ARG A 126 3.62 -19.01 -37.50
CA ARG A 126 5.00 -18.68 -37.85
C ARG A 126 5.09 -17.58 -38.90
N TRP A 127 4.21 -17.60 -39.90
CA TRP A 127 4.34 -16.77 -41.09
C TRP A 127 3.43 -15.55 -41.11
N LEU A 128 2.33 -15.53 -40.36
CA LEU A 128 1.41 -14.38 -40.30
C LEU A 128 1.31 -13.76 -38.90
N LEU A 129 0.94 -14.55 -37.90
CA LEU A 129 0.58 -14.00 -36.59
C LEU A 129 1.79 -13.48 -35.81
N LEU A 130 2.89 -14.23 -35.79
CA LEU A 130 4.12 -13.82 -35.10
C LEU A 130 4.74 -12.59 -35.77
N PRO A 131 4.93 -12.53 -37.12
CA PRO A 131 5.46 -11.32 -37.76
C PRO A 131 4.56 -10.09 -37.59
N SER A 132 3.24 -10.23 -37.74
CA SER A 132 2.29 -9.12 -37.56
C SER A 132 2.17 -8.66 -36.10
N GLY A 133 2.33 -9.57 -35.14
CA GLY A 133 2.28 -9.28 -33.71
C GLY A 133 3.63 -8.93 -33.08
N ALA A 134 4.77 -9.14 -33.76
CA ALA A 134 6.10 -9.10 -33.15
C ALA A 134 6.41 -7.78 -32.44
N GLN A 135 6.03 -6.64 -33.05
CA GLN A 135 6.27 -5.33 -32.44
C GLN A 135 5.40 -5.12 -31.19
N ALA A 136 4.15 -5.56 -31.23
CA ALA A 136 3.23 -5.45 -30.09
C ALA A 136 3.64 -6.37 -28.96
N LEU A 137 4.04 -7.62 -29.28
CA LEU A 137 4.58 -8.56 -28.32
C LEU A 137 5.86 -8.02 -27.67
N ALA A 138 6.84 -7.56 -28.46
CA ALA A 138 8.08 -7.01 -27.94
C ALA A 138 7.83 -5.80 -27.01
N PHE A 139 6.87 -4.93 -27.38
CA PHE A 139 6.45 -3.83 -26.52
C PHE A 139 5.82 -4.33 -25.22
N GLY A 140 4.86 -5.26 -25.29
CA GLY A 140 4.20 -5.85 -24.13
C GLY A 140 5.18 -6.53 -23.19
N LEU A 141 6.10 -7.35 -23.72
CA LEU A 141 7.16 -8.00 -22.96
C LEU A 141 8.11 -6.99 -22.32
N GLY A 142 8.49 -5.94 -23.04
CA GLY A 142 9.33 -4.87 -22.49
C GLY A 142 8.66 -4.16 -21.31
N VAL A 143 7.36 -3.86 -21.42
CA VAL A 143 6.58 -3.28 -20.33
C VAL A 143 6.50 -4.24 -19.14
N VAL A 144 6.20 -5.52 -19.35
CA VAL A 144 6.14 -6.52 -18.27
C VAL A 144 7.50 -6.67 -17.58
N PHE A 145 8.59 -6.75 -18.35
CA PHE A 145 9.94 -6.86 -17.81
C PHE A 145 10.27 -5.69 -16.89
N VAL A 146 9.99 -4.47 -17.32
CA VAL A 146 10.27 -3.27 -16.52
C VAL A 146 9.36 -3.20 -15.29
N LEU A 147 8.07 -3.50 -15.42
CA LEU A 147 7.14 -3.53 -14.29
C LEU A 147 7.53 -4.60 -13.26
N ALA A 148 8.03 -5.75 -13.70
CA ALA A 148 8.53 -6.81 -12.82
C ALA A 148 9.85 -6.42 -12.15
N LEU A 149 10.79 -5.85 -12.90
CA LEU A 149 12.12 -5.42 -12.42
C LEU A 149 12.03 -4.35 -11.34
N ASN A 150 11.04 -3.49 -11.49
CA ASN A 150 10.87 -2.32 -10.64
C ASN A 150 9.80 -2.50 -9.58
N ASN A 151 9.16 -3.68 -9.51
CA ASN A 151 8.21 -3.99 -8.45
C ASN A 151 8.92 -4.10 -7.10
N PHE A 152 8.53 -3.26 -6.17
CA PHE A 152 9.00 -3.31 -4.78
C PHE A 152 8.03 -4.08 -3.89
N ALA A 153 6.72 -3.95 -4.11
CA ALA A 153 5.70 -4.39 -3.17
C ALA A 153 5.67 -5.91 -2.96
N VAL A 154 5.62 -6.70 -4.05
CA VAL A 154 5.49 -8.17 -3.95
C VAL A 154 6.72 -8.81 -3.30
N PRO A 155 7.97 -8.49 -3.72
CA PRO A 155 9.16 -9.01 -3.07
C PRO A 155 9.27 -8.58 -1.61
N ALA A 156 8.90 -7.35 -1.28
CA ALA A 156 8.95 -6.85 0.10
C ALA A 156 8.01 -7.63 1.03
N VAL A 157 6.76 -7.86 0.59
CA VAL A 157 5.76 -8.65 1.36
C VAL A 157 6.25 -10.10 1.55
N LEU A 158 6.87 -10.69 0.53
CA LEU A 158 7.43 -12.05 0.60
C LEU A 158 8.82 -12.13 1.24
N GLN A 159 9.38 -10.99 1.67
CA GLN A 159 10.74 -10.88 2.25
C GLN A 159 11.85 -11.41 1.32
N VAL A 160 11.65 -11.36 0.01
CA VAL A 160 12.64 -11.82 -0.99
C VAL A 160 13.61 -10.68 -1.30
N LYS A 161 14.91 -10.94 -1.11
CA LYS A 161 15.97 -9.94 -1.32
C LYS A 161 16.19 -9.66 -2.81
N VAL A 162 15.74 -8.48 -3.23
CA VAL A 162 15.94 -7.90 -4.57
C VAL A 162 16.47 -6.47 -4.45
N LEU A 163 17.04 -5.94 -5.53
CA LEU A 163 17.68 -4.62 -5.52
C LEU A 163 16.71 -3.46 -5.15
N PRO A 164 15.44 -3.43 -5.62
CA PRO A 164 14.48 -2.41 -5.17
C PRO A 164 14.26 -2.37 -3.65
N VAL A 165 14.29 -3.54 -2.99
CA VAL A 165 14.15 -3.64 -1.52
C VAL A 165 15.36 -3.02 -0.82
N GLU A 166 16.56 -3.24 -1.34
CA GLU A 166 17.79 -2.64 -0.79
C GLU A 166 17.78 -1.11 -0.89
N ILE A 167 17.36 -0.57 -2.04
CA ILE A 167 17.22 0.89 -2.24
C ILE A 167 16.24 1.47 -1.23
N TYR A 168 15.12 0.76 -1.00
CA TYR A 168 14.16 1.14 0.03
C TYR A 168 14.78 1.12 1.43
N VAL A 169 15.52 0.06 1.79
CA VAL A 169 16.18 -0.05 3.11
C VAL A 169 17.15 1.10 3.33
N LEU A 170 18.00 1.43 2.34
CA LEU A 170 18.92 2.57 2.43
C LEU A 170 18.17 3.89 2.67
N ALA A 171 17.14 4.17 1.87
CA ALA A 171 16.41 5.44 1.95
C ALA A 171 15.52 5.57 3.20
N ASN A 172 14.86 4.49 3.62
CA ASN A 172 13.87 4.52 4.70
C ASN A 172 14.46 4.14 6.06
N THR A 173 15.39 3.20 6.12
CA THR A 173 16.01 2.74 7.37
C THR A 173 17.30 3.50 7.68
N ASN A 174 18.13 3.78 6.68
CA ASN A 174 19.41 4.48 6.92
C ASN A 174 19.33 5.98 6.66
N LEU A 175 18.21 6.46 6.09
CA LEU A 175 18.01 7.84 5.64
C LEU A 175 19.08 8.31 4.62
N ASP A 176 19.73 7.37 3.94
CA ASP A 176 20.75 7.64 2.94
C ASP A 176 20.10 7.75 1.54
N TYR A 177 19.47 8.90 1.29
CA TYR A 177 18.84 9.17 -0.01
C TYR A 177 19.85 9.21 -1.14
N HIS A 178 21.05 9.75 -0.87
CA HIS A 178 22.09 9.88 -1.88
C HIS A 178 22.65 8.52 -2.27
N GLY A 179 23.00 7.67 -1.31
CA GLY A 179 23.44 6.30 -1.56
C GLY A 179 22.34 5.44 -2.20
N ALA A 180 21.07 5.62 -1.81
CA ALA A 180 19.95 4.96 -2.46
C ALA A 180 19.80 5.36 -3.95
N LEU A 181 19.94 6.66 -4.26
CA LEU A 181 19.90 7.15 -5.64
C LEU A 181 21.11 6.66 -6.45
N LEU A 182 22.32 6.69 -5.87
CA LEU A 182 23.52 6.12 -6.50
C LEU A 182 23.35 4.62 -6.74
N LEU A 183 22.74 3.86 -5.83
CA LEU A 183 22.51 2.43 -6.02
C LEU A 183 21.46 2.14 -7.12
N SER A 184 20.59 3.10 -7.43
CA SER A 184 19.46 2.90 -8.33
C SER A 184 19.81 2.91 -9.83
N TRP A 185 21.01 3.36 -10.23
CA TRP A 185 21.35 3.49 -11.65
C TRP A 185 21.12 2.23 -12.50
N PRO A 186 21.39 0.98 -12.04
CA PRO A 186 21.22 -0.21 -12.88
C PRO A 186 19.77 -0.48 -13.28
N ILE A 187 18.83 -0.21 -12.37
CA ILE A 187 17.39 -0.41 -12.60
C ILE A 187 16.75 0.77 -13.34
N VAL A 188 17.48 1.88 -13.50
CA VAL A 188 17.13 2.99 -14.40
C VAL A 188 17.62 2.73 -15.83
N VAL A 189 18.75 2.03 -16.00
CA VAL A 189 19.32 1.72 -17.33
C VAL A 189 18.38 0.87 -18.18
N ALA A 190 17.74 -0.16 -17.64
CA ALA A 190 16.81 -0.99 -18.41
C ALA A 190 15.60 -0.20 -18.98
N PRO A 191 14.90 0.63 -18.18
CA PRO A 191 13.94 1.62 -18.67
C PRO A 191 14.47 2.54 -19.77
N LEU A 192 15.69 3.08 -19.61
CA LEU A 192 16.30 3.97 -20.59
C LEU A 192 16.64 3.25 -21.90
N ALA A 193 17.15 2.02 -21.81
CA ALA A 193 17.41 1.17 -22.97
C ALA A 193 16.10 0.82 -23.69
N LEU A 194 15.05 0.46 -22.95
CA LEU A 194 13.72 0.23 -23.52
C LEU A 194 13.21 1.49 -24.23
N LEU A 195 13.35 2.67 -23.62
CA LEU A 195 12.96 3.93 -24.23
C LEU A 195 13.75 4.24 -25.50
N ALA A 196 15.06 4.04 -25.48
CA ALA A 196 15.92 4.22 -26.65
C ALA A 196 15.52 3.28 -27.79
N CYS A 197 15.25 2.00 -27.48
CA CYS A 197 14.79 1.00 -28.44
C CYS A 197 13.40 1.31 -29.01
N LEU A 198 12.50 1.87 -28.20
CA LEU A 198 11.13 2.15 -28.60
C LEU A 198 10.92 3.54 -29.22
N ARG A 199 11.85 4.50 -29.06
CA ARG A 199 11.65 5.91 -29.48
C ARG A 199 11.30 6.10 -30.95
N HIS A 200 11.73 5.18 -31.82
CA HIS A 200 11.45 5.20 -33.26
C HIS A 200 10.40 4.18 -33.70
N LYS A 201 9.93 3.30 -32.78
CA LYS A 201 8.90 2.32 -33.10
C LYS A 201 7.54 2.96 -32.84
N ARG A 202 6.70 3.01 -33.88
CA ARG A 202 5.30 3.41 -33.70
C ARG A 202 4.62 2.34 -32.87
N ILE A 203 4.29 2.65 -31.61
CA ILE A 203 3.46 1.77 -30.80
C ILE A 203 2.13 1.62 -31.54
N GLN A 204 1.89 0.41 -32.06
CA GLN A 204 0.70 0.11 -32.83
C GLN A 204 -0.42 -0.23 -31.87
N TRP A 205 -1.24 0.76 -31.56
CA TRP A 205 -2.34 0.60 -30.62
C TRP A 205 -3.53 -0.13 -31.24
N PRO A 206 -4.36 -0.82 -30.43
CA PRO A 206 -5.61 -1.40 -30.90
C PRO A 206 -6.44 -0.37 -31.68
N ALA A 207 -6.69 -0.61 -32.96
CA ALA A 207 -7.72 0.10 -33.68
C ALA A 207 -9.00 -0.75 -33.58
N LEU A 208 -10.12 -0.15 -33.18
CA LEU A 208 -11.43 -0.80 -33.16
C LEU A 208 -11.99 -0.94 -34.59
N ASN A 209 -11.18 -1.43 -35.52
CA ASN A 209 -11.63 -1.77 -36.86
C ASN A 209 -12.30 -3.15 -36.82
N ALA A 210 -13.21 -3.40 -37.77
CA ALA A 210 -13.79 -4.73 -37.96
C ALA A 210 -12.69 -5.70 -38.44
N GLY A 211 -11.98 -6.32 -37.50
CA GLY A 211 -10.99 -7.36 -37.79
C GLY A 211 -11.63 -8.65 -38.32
N VAL A 212 -10.79 -9.64 -38.64
CA VAL A 212 -11.22 -10.96 -39.14
C VAL A 212 -12.35 -11.58 -38.30
N SER A 213 -13.31 -12.19 -38.99
CA SER A 213 -14.41 -12.90 -38.33
C SER A 213 -13.88 -14.09 -37.52
N ALA A 214 -14.52 -14.37 -36.38
CA ALA A 214 -14.05 -15.42 -35.49
C ALA A 214 -14.12 -16.83 -36.11
N SER A 215 -14.96 -17.04 -37.13
CA SER A 215 -14.99 -18.29 -37.90
C SER A 215 -13.73 -18.48 -38.74
N VAL A 216 -13.30 -17.46 -39.49
CA VAL A 216 -12.08 -17.50 -40.31
C VAL A 216 -10.85 -17.67 -39.43
N TRP A 217 -10.80 -16.97 -38.29
CA TRP A 217 -9.72 -17.12 -37.32
C TRP A 217 -9.61 -18.55 -36.78
N ARG A 218 -10.73 -19.15 -36.35
CA ARG A 218 -10.77 -20.53 -35.84
C ARG A 218 -10.40 -21.56 -36.91
N ALA A 219 -10.85 -21.34 -38.15
CA ALA A 219 -10.52 -22.22 -39.27
C ALA A 219 -9.02 -22.20 -39.58
N GLY A 220 -8.40 -21.01 -39.57
CA GLY A 220 -6.96 -20.86 -39.75
C GLY A 220 -6.14 -21.45 -38.59
N LEU A 221 -6.53 -21.18 -37.34
CA LEU A 221 -5.80 -21.63 -36.16
C LEU A 221 -5.89 -23.16 -35.96
N GLY A 222 -7.04 -23.74 -36.30
CA GLY A 222 -7.35 -25.15 -36.10
C GLY A 222 -7.88 -25.47 -34.69
N ARG A 223 -8.70 -26.53 -34.60
CA ARG A 223 -9.44 -26.90 -33.38
C ARG A 223 -8.53 -27.20 -32.18
N LYS A 224 -7.44 -27.94 -32.38
CA LYS A 224 -6.52 -28.34 -31.30
C LYS A 224 -5.91 -27.11 -30.60
N TRP A 225 -5.35 -26.20 -31.39
CA TRP A 225 -4.76 -24.95 -30.89
C TRP A 225 -5.79 -24.05 -30.20
N PHE A 226 -6.97 -23.89 -30.80
CA PHE A 226 -8.02 -23.06 -30.22
C PHE A 226 -8.47 -23.59 -28.85
N VAL A 227 -8.69 -24.90 -28.71
CA VAL A 227 -9.08 -25.53 -27.44
C VAL A 227 -7.97 -25.37 -26.39
N TRP A 228 -6.71 -25.65 -26.75
CA TRP A 228 -5.59 -25.54 -25.82
C TRP A 228 -5.41 -24.10 -25.30
N CYS A 229 -5.46 -23.10 -26.19
CA CYS A 229 -5.40 -21.69 -25.80
C CYS A 229 -6.59 -21.28 -24.91
N GLY A 230 -7.77 -21.85 -25.14
CA GLY A 230 -8.94 -21.67 -24.29
C GLY A 230 -8.76 -22.23 -22.89
N VAL A 231 -8.20 -23.44 -22.77
CA VAL A 231 -7.85 -24.05 -21.47
C VAL A 231 -6.86 -23.19 -20.72
N VAL A 232 -5.80 -22.70 -21.38
CA VAL A 232 -4.81 -21.79 -20.76
C VAL A 232 -5.47 -20.52 -20.24
N LEU A 233 -6.31 -19.87 -21.05
CA LEU A 233 -7.01 -18.66 -20.60
C LEU A 233 -7.94 -18.94 -19.43
N ILE A 234 -8.76 -20.01 -19.47
CA ILE A 234 -9.70 -20.35 -18.41
C ILE A 234 -8.96 -20.71 -17.11
N ALA A 235 -7.88 -21.49 -17.21
CA ALA A 235 -7.06 -21.85 -16.06
C ALA A 235 -6.42 -20.61 -15.44
N MET A 236 -5.79 -19.77 -16.27
CA MET A 236 -5.14 -18.56 -15.76
C MET A 236 -6.14 -17.54 -15.24
N ALA A 237 -7.33 -17.49 -15.84
CA ALA A 237 -8.45 -16.72 -15.35
C ALA A 237 -8.84 -17.15 -13.92
N GLY A 238 -8.98 -18.47 -13.69
CA GLY A 238 -9.21 -19.03 -12.37
C GLY A 238 -8.09 -18.69 -11.38
N ILE A 239 -6.84 -18.89 -11.78
CA ILE A 239 -5.64 -18.67 -10.95
C ILE A 239 -5.45 -17.19 -10.59
N SER A 240 -5.73 -16.26 -11.50
CA SER A 240 -5.44 -14.82 -11.30
C SER A 240 -6.58 -14.08 -10.59
N VAL A 241 -7.81 -14.62 -10.62
CA VAL A 241 -9.00 -13.93 -10.12
C VAL A 241 -9.75 -14.80 -9.11
N LEU A 242 -10.19 -15.99 -9.51
CA LEU A 242 -11.07 -16.82 -8.68
C LEU A 242 -10.36 -17.33 -7.43
N VAL A 243 -9.12 -17.80 -7.57
CA VAL A 243 -8.32 -18.32 -6.46
C VAL A 243 -8.03 -17.21 -5.43
N PRO A 244 -7.51 -16.02 -5.81
CA PRO A 244 -7.33 -14.92 -4.87
C PRO A 244 -8.62 -14.41 -4.20
N MET A 245 -9.77 -14.63 -4.85
CA MET A 245 -11.08 -14.23 -4.32
C MET A 245 -11.70 -15.25 -3.38
N PHE A 246 -11.30 -16.51 -3.46
CA PHE A 246 -11.97 -17.58 -2.75
C PHE A 246 -11.93 -17.37 -1.23
N GLU A 247 -10.74 -17.18 -0.66
CA GLU A 247 -10.57 -17.05 0.79
C GLU A 247 -11.25 -15.80 1.36
N PRO A 248 -11.01 -14.56 0.87
CA PRO A 248 -11.65 -13.36 1.42
C PRO A 248 -13.18 -13.38 1.30
N VAL A 249 -13.73 -13.99 0.24
CA VAL A 249 -15.18 -14.03 0.01
C VAL A 249 -15.86 -15.15 0.80
N CYS A 250 -15.19 -16.29 1.03
CA CYS A 250 -15.78 -17.42 1.75
C CYS A 250 -15.57 -17.35 3.26
N ASP A 251 -14.58 -16.60 3.74
CA ASP A 251 -14.29 -16.48 5.18
C ASP A 251 -15.35 -15.65 5.91
N ARG A 252 -16.03 -16.28 6.87
CA ARG A 252 -17.09 -15.64 7.67
C ARG A 252 -16.55 -14.54 8.58
N ASP A 253 -15.33 -14.69 9.09
CA ASP A 253 -14.76 -13.70 10.00
C ASP A 253 -14.38 -12.42 9.22
N THR A 254 -13.94 -12.56 7.97
CA THR A 254 -13.73 -11.41 7.06
C THR A 254 -15.02 -10.59 6.91
N TRP A 255 -16.17 -11.23 6.70
CA TRP A 255 -17.45 -10.53 6.59
C TRP A 255 -17.95 -9.95 7.91
N ARG A 256 -17.69 -10.59 9.06
CA ARG A 256 -18.01 -10.01 10.38
C ARG A 256 -17.20 -8.74 10.63
N MET A 257 -15.95 -8.71 10.20
CA MET A 257 -15.06 -7.56 10.41
C MET A 257 -15.38 -6.38 9.50
N ILE A 258 -15.97 -6.59 8.31
CA ILE A 258 -16.11 -5.54 7.29
C ILE A 258 -16.80 -4.27 7.79
N GLY A 259 -17.81 -4.40 8.67
CA GLY A 259 -18.49 -3.25 9.27
C GLY A 259 -17.58 -2.45 10.20
N SER A 260 -16.85 -3.14 11.08
CA SER A 260 -15.88 -2.50 11.99
C SER A 260 -14.72 -1.85 11.21
N VAL A 261 -14.22 -2.53 10.19
CA VAL A 261 -13.15 -2.04 9.30
C VAL A 261 -13.63 -0.83 8.50
N TRP A 262 -14.87 -0.80 8.04
CA TRP A 262 -15.43 0.38 7.39
C TRP A 262 -15.50 1.59 8.33
N VAL A 263 -15.93 1.38 9.58
CA VAL A 263 -15.98 2.45 10.59
C VAL A 263 -14.58 3.01 10.89
N THR A 264 -13.55 2.16 10.95
CA THR A 264 -12.18 2.60 11.24
C THR A 264 -11.45 3.16 10.01
N SER A 265 -11.72 2.61 8.83
CA SER A 265 -10.94 2.86 7.60
C SER A 265 -11.69 3.60 6.49
N GLY A 266 -12.96 3.97 6.67
CA GLY A 266 -13.76 4.65 5.63
C GLY A 266 -13.14 5.96 5.12
N LYS A 267 -12.49 6.75 5.98
CA LYS A 267 -11.75 7.95 5.54
C LYS A 267 -10.51 7.61 4.68
N VAL A 268 -9.84 6.51 4.99
CA VAL A 268 -8.69 5.99 4.21
C VAL A 268 -9.17 5.48 2.85
N CYS A 269 -10.33 4.82 2.79
CA CYS A 269 -10.98 4.46 1.52
C CYS A 269 -11.28 5.70 0.67
N ALA A 270 -11.88 6.74 1.26
CA ALA A 270 -12.17 8.00 0.57
C ALA A 270 -10.88 8.69 0.09
N MET A 271 -9.83 8.72 0.92
CA MET A 271 -8.52 9.28 0.55
C MET A 271 -7.90 8.53 -0.64
N SER A 272 -8.03 7.21 -0.67
CA SER A 272 -7.52 6.36 -1.76
C SER A 272 -8.24 6.63 -3.07
N ALA A 273 -9.59 6.66 -3.02
CA ALA A 273 -10.41 6.97 -4.17
C ALA A 273 -10.14 8.39 -4.71
N CYS A 274 -10.00 9.37 -3.82
CA CYS A 274 -9.69 10.76 -4.17
C CYS A 274 -8.31 10.87 -4.82
N THR A 275 -7.28 10.30 -4.19
CA THR A 275 -5.90 10.34 -4.68
C THR A 275 -5.75 9.68 -6.05
N ALA A 276 -6.34 8.50 -6.24
CA ALA A 276 -6.35 7.82 -7.53
C ALA A 276 -7.13 8.59 -8.60
N THR A 277 -8.29 9.15 -8.24
CA THR A 277 -9.14 9.92 -9.16
C THR A 277 -8.47 11.20 -9.61
N VAL A 278 -8.01 12.04 -8.67
CA VAL A 278 -7.36 13.32 -8.96
C VAL A 278 -6.04 13.10 -9.69
N GLY A 279 -5.22 12.14 -9.25
CA GLY A 279 -3.99 11.75 -9.93
C GLY A 279 -4.26 11.31 -11.38
N GLY A 280 -5.31 10.52 -11.62
CA GLY A 280 -5.74 10.11 -12.95
C GLY A 280 -6.23 11.26 -13.82
N VAL A 281 -7.05 12.17 -13.28
CA VAL A 281 -7.52 13.36 -14.00
C VAL A 281 -6.34 14.24 -14.41
N LEU A 282 -5.42 14.52 -13.49
CA LEU A 282 -4.23 15.32 -13.75
C LEU A 282 -3.32 14.65 -14.79
N ALA A 283 -3.06 13.35 -14.68
CA ALA A 283 -2.25 12.61 -15.65
C ALA A 283 -2.83 12.70 -17.08
N VAL A 284 -4.14 12.55 -17.22
CA VAL A 284 -4.83 12.66 -18.53
C VAL A 284 -4.82 14.10 -19.03
N ALA A 285 -5.14 15.07 -18.18
CA ALA A 285 -5.16 16.50 -18.53
C ALA A 285 -3.78 17.00 -18.98
N PHE A 286 -2.72 16.72 -18.20
CA PHE A 286 -1.34 17.02 -18.59
C PHE A 286 -0.92 16.21 -19.82
N GLY A 287 -1.43 15.00 -19.99
CA GLY A 287 -1.29 14.22 -21.21
C GLY A 287 -1.79 14.96 -22.45
N PHE A 288 -2.95 15.61 -22.36
CA PHE A 288 -3.50 16.47 -23.41
C PHE A 288 -2.73 17.78 -23.61
N LEU A 289 -2.09 18.32 -22.57
CA LEU A 289 -1.22 19.49 -22.73
C LEU A 289 0.10 19.11 -23.45
N LEU A 290 0.62 17.92 -23.18
CA LEU A 290 1.93 17.46 -23.68
C LEU A 290 1.86 16.59 -24.95
N TRP A 291 0.67 16.37 -25.52
CA TRP A 291 0.51 15.43 -26.64
C TRP A 291 1.33 15.80 -27.88
N ARG A 292 1.50 17.10 -28.17
CA ARG A 292 2.30 17.63 -29.30
C ARG A 292 3.78 17.84 -28.97
N VAL A 293 4.17 17.75 -27.70
CA VAL A 293 5.56 17.98 -27.30
C VAL A 293 6.42 16.84 -27.82
N ARG A 294 7.43 17.17 -28.65
CA ARG A 294 8.35 16.20 -29.27
C ARG A 294 9.09 15.38 -28.22
N ALA A 295 9.57 16.02 -27.15
CA ALA A 295 10.21 15.36 -26.02
C ALA A 295 9.24 14.65 -25.06
N GLY A 296 7.93 14.64 -25.34
CA GLY A 296 6.92 14.07 -24.45
C GLY A 296 7.04 12.55 -24.26
N PHE A 297 7.86 11.85 -25.06
CA PHE A 297 8.21 10.44 -24.80
C PHE A 297 9.03 10.26 -23.52
N LEU A 298 9.73 11.30 -23.04
CA LEU A 298 10.47 11.27 -21.77
C LEU A 298 9.56 11.08 -20.56
N ALA A 299 8.25 11.33 -20.67
CA ALA A 299 7.30 11.03 -19.61
C ALA A 299 7.31 9.54 -19.21
N TRP A 300 7.67 8.65 -20.14
CA TRP A 300 7.83 7.22 -19.84
C TRP A 300 8.97 6.93 -18.86
N LEU A 301 9.96 7.82 -18.72
CA LEU A 301 11.02 7.67 -17.71
C LEU A 301 10.40 7.56 -16.31
N PHE A 302 9.45 8.45 -15.99
CA PHE A 302 8.80 8.49 -14.69
C PHE A 302 7.87 7.32 -14.44
N PHE A 303 7.32 6.68 -15.48
CA PHE A 303 6.50 5.47 -15.35
C PHE A 303 7.35 4.21 -15.22
N LEU A 304 8.46 4.15 -15.97
CA LEU A 304 9.25 2.94 -16.11
C LEU A 304 10.28 2.76 -14.99
N VAL A 305 10.73 3.80 -14.29
CA VAL A 305 11.63 3.69 -13.11
C VAL A 305 10.86 3.08 -11.91
N PRO A 306 11.47 2.53 -10.84
CA PRO A 306 10.71 2.15 -9.63
C PRO A 306 10.02 3.34 -8.96
N GLY A 307 8.83 3.12 -8.40
CA GLY A 307 8.11 4.18 -7.67
C GLY A 307 8.88 4.67 -6.45
N VAL A 308 9.61 3.77 -5.78
CA VAL A 308 10.50 4.08 -4.64
C VAL A 308 11.52 5.18 -5.01
N VAL A 309 12.11 5.11 -6.20
CA VAL A 309 13.11 6.10 -6.67
C VAL A 309 12.43 7.46 -6.90
N LEU A 310 11.25 7.47 -7.51
CA LEU A 310 10.47 8.71 -7.66
C LEU A 310 10.09 9.31 -6.30
N GLY A 311 9.68 8.47 -5.34
CA GLY A 311 9.40 8.89 -3.97
C GLY A 311 10.62 9.51 -3.28
N ILE A 312 11.81 8.92 -3.44
CA ILE A 312 13.09 9.45 -2.94
C ILE A 312 13.42 10.80 -3.58
N LEU A 313 13.23 10.95 -4.89
CA LEU A 313 13.44 12.22 -5.58
C LEU A 313 12.47 13.30 -5.08
N LEU A 314 11.21 12.95 -4.84
CA LEU A 314 10.21 13.91 -4.36
C LEU A 314 10.45 14.32 -2.91
N ILE A 315 10.77 13.40 -2.00
CA ILE A 315 11.10 13.77 -0.61
C ILE A 315 12.35 14.64 -0.56
N THR A 316 13.40 14.32 -1.32
CA THR A 316 14.63 15.15 -1.35
C THR A 316 14.37 16.53 -1.96
N ALA A 317 13.51 16.64 -2.98
CA ALA A 317 13.19 17.90 -3.63
C ALA A 317 12.19 18.77 -2.85
N LEU A 318 11.23 18.18 -2.15
CA LEU A 318 10.09 18.90 -1.57
C LEU A 318 10.12 19.03 -0.04
N ASN A 319 10.86 18.17 0.67
CA ASN A 319 11.01 18.28 2.12
C ASN A 319 12.06 19.34 2.51
N ARG A 320 11.88 20.58 2.05
CA ARG A 320 12.75 21.73 2.31
C ARG A 320 11.93 23.03 2.39
N PRO A 321 12.42 24.10 3.06
CA PRO A 321 11.63 25.28 3.40
C PRO A 321 10.72 25.87 2.30
N PRO A 322 11.17 26.08 1.03
CA PRO A 322 10.30 26.67 0.01
C PRO A 322 9.11 25.79 -0.41
N PHE A 323 9.18 24.47 -0.17
CA PHE A 323 8.16 23.50 -0.60
C PHE A 323 7.52 22.75 0.57
N LEU A 324 7.83 23.14 1.81
CA LEU A 324 7.45 22.38 2.99
C LEU A 324 5.93 22.30 3.18
N GLU A 325 5.22 23.38 2.89
CA GLU A 325 3.74 23.39 2.93
C GLU A 325 3.13 22.44 1.91
N LEU A 326 3.70 22.40 0.69
CA LEU A 326 3.28 21.44 -0.32
C LEU A 326 3.55 20.00 0.14
N TYR A 327 4.75 19.73 0.67
CA TYR A 327 5.15 18.39 1.16
C TYR A 327 4.33 17.92 2.37
N ARG A 328 3.80 18.85 3.17
CA ARG A 328 2.91 18.55 4.31
C ARG A 328 1.46 18.34 3.88
N SER A 329 1.10 18.68 2.65
CA SER A 329 -0.27 18.59 2.13
C SER A 329 -0.49 17.31 1.30
N VAL A 330 -1.75 16.91 1.15
CA VAL A 330 -2.14 15.77 0.27
C VAL A 330 -1.82 16.07 -1.22
N ALA A 331 -1.64 17.35 -1.60
CA ALA A 331 -1.34 17.71 -2.98
C ALA A 331 -0.03 17.10 -3.51
N VAL A 332 0.95 16.81 -2.63
CA VAL A 332 2.17 16.12 -3.04
C VAL A 332 1.88 14.72 -3.60
N MET A 333 0.87 14.03 -3.06
CA MET A 333 0.45 12.71 -3.56
C MET A 333 -0.19 12.81 -4.94
N PHE A 334 -1.02 13.84 -5.18
CA PHE A 334 -1.63 14.07 -6.49
C PHE A 334 -0.57 14.36 -7.54
N ILE A 335 0.42 15.20 -7.23
CA ILE A 335 1.55 15.51 -8.11
C ILE A 335 2.37 14.24 -8.38
N ALA A 336 2.68 13.47 -7.33
CA ALA A 336 3.47 12.25 -7.46
C ALA A 336 2.83 11.26 -8.44
N LEU A 337 1.53 10.96 -8.28
CA LEU A 337 0.82 10.05 -9.18
C LEU A 337 0.61 10.64 -10.58
N ALA A 338 0.36 11.95 -10.69
CA ALA A 338 0.23 12.60 -11.98
C ALA A 338 1.52 12.51 -12.80
N VAL A 339 2.68 12.76 -12.16
CA VAL A 339 4.01 12.62 -12.79
C VAL A 339 4.30 11.16 -13.13
N ARG A 340 4.04 10.24 -12.20
CA ARG A 340 4.25 8.78 -12.36
C ARG A 340 3.54 8.22 -13.59
N TYR A 341 2.28 8.62 -13.81
CA TYR A 341 1.43 8.05 -14.86
C TYR A 341 1.21 8.97 -16.07
N LEU A 342 1.95 10.08 -16.15
CA LEU A 342 1.87 11.04 -17.25
C LEU A 342 2.07 10.40 -18.62
N ALA A 343 2.94 9.39 -18.71
CA ALA A 343 3.19 8.64 -19.94
C ALA A 343 1.93 7.96 -20.48
N ILE A 344 1.16 7.33 -19.60
CA ILE A 344 -0.11 6.67 -19.94
C ILE A 344 -1.13 7.74 -20.32
N GLY A 345 -1.25 8.82 -19.55
CA GLY A 345 -2.15 9.94 -19.85
C GLY A 345 -1.89 10.57 -21.23
N ARG A 346 -0.62 10.86 -21.56
CA ARG A 346 -0.22 11.39 -22.88
C ARG A 346 -0.52 10.41 -23.99
N THR A 347 -0.22 9.13 -23.77
CA THR A 347 -0.47 8.08 -24.75
C THR A 347 -1.97 7.94 -25.04
N GLY A 348 -2.80 7.95 -24.01
CA GLY A 348 -4.25 7.97 -24.13
C GLY A 348 -4.78 9.21 -24.84
N ALA A 349 -4.18 10.38 -24.59
CA ALA A 349 -4.52 11.62 -25.30
C ALA A 349 -4.23 11.53 -26.81
N VAL A 350 -3.06 10.97 -27.18
CA VAL A 350 -2.71 10.71 -28.59
C VAL A 350 -3.70 9.73 -29.23
N LEU A 351 -4.08 8.67 -28.50
CA LEU A 351 -5.04 7.69 -28.99
C LEU A 351 -6.43 8.29 -29.20
N ALA A 352 -6.90 9.07 -28.23
CA ALA A 352 -8.18 9.75 -28.32
C ALA A 352 -8.19 10.69 -29.54
N ARG A 353 -7.11 11.45 -29.75
CA ARG A 353 -6.99 12.33 -30.94
C ARG A 353 -6.98 11.55 -32.25
N ASN A 354 -6.30 10.42 -32.30
CA ASN A 354 -6.24 9.59 -33.52
C ASN A 354 -7.54 8.83 -33.80
N SER A 355 -8.41 8.67 -32.81
CA SER A 355 -9.74 8.06 -33.00
C SER A 355 -10.79 8.99 -33.58
N VAL A 356 -10.45 10.28 -33.78
CA VAL A 356 -11.35 11.25 -34.40
C VAL A 356 -11.31 11.10 -35.92
N ASP A 357 -12.48 10.90 -36.51
CA ASP A 357 -12.71 10.98 -37.95
C ASP A 357 -12.39 12.40 -38.44
N ARG A 358 -11.39 12.50 -39.30
CA ARG A 358 -10.91 13.77 -39.85
C ARG A 358 -11.90 14.36 -40.82
N ASP A 359 -12.61 13.54 -41.59
CA ASP A 359 -13.52 14.01 -42.62
C ASP A 359 -14.73 14.68 -41.97
N VAL A 360 -15.24 14.08 -40.88
CA VAL A 360 -16.30 14.68 -40.06
C VAL A 360 -15.82 15.98 -39.38
N ALA A 361 -14.59 16.01 -38.88
CA ALA A 361 -14.03 17.19 -38.24
C ALA A 361 -13.74 18.35 -39.21
N ASP A 362 -13.33 18.05 -40.43
CA ASP A 362 -13.04 19.05 -41.45
C ASP A 362 -14.33 19.57 -42.09
N ALA A 363 -15.33 18.70 -42.32
CA ALA A 363 -16.67 19.13 -42.75
C ALA A 363 -17.29 20.12 -41.75
N ALA A 364 -17.27 19.80 -40.46
CA ALA A 364 -17.80 20.69 -39.43
C ALA A 364 -17.05 22.05 -39.34
N ARG A 365 -15.75 22.08 -39.66
CA ARG A 365 -15.00 23.35 -39.73
C ARG A 365 -15.42 24.19 -40.93
N LEU A 366 -15.65 23.55 -42.07
CA LEU A 366 -16.13 24.22 -43.29
C LEU A 366 -17.54 24.80 -43.08
N ASP A 367 -18.37 24.13 -42.28
CA ASP A 367 -19.70 24.61 -41.88
C ASP A 367 -19.69 25.74 -40.82
N GLY A 368 -18.51 26.27 -40.46
CA GLY A 368 -18.38 27.40 -39.53
C GLY A 368 -18.69 27.07 -38.06
N VAL A 369 -18.64 25.79 -37.68
CA VAL A 369 -18.92 25.36 -36.30
C VAL A 369 -17.87 25.93 -35.33
N SER A 370 -18.34 26.55 -34.23
CA SER A 370 -17.46 27.17 -33.24
C SER A 370 -16.54 26.15 -32.54
N PRO A 371 -15.37 26.56 -32.00
CA PRO A 371 -14.46 25.64 -31.28
C PRO A 371 -15.12 24.89 -30.12
N TRP A 372 -16.06 25.51 -29.43
CA TRP A 372 -16.82 24.89 -28.33
C TRP A 372 -17.79 23.82 -28.84
N GLN A 373 -18.51 24.09 -29.92
CA GLN A 373 -19.38 23.12 -30.57
C GLN A 373 -18.57 21.97 -31.19
N MET A 374 -17.41 22.26 -31.80
CA MET A 374 -16.46 21.26 -32.28
C MET A 374 -16.03 20.30 -31.17
N TRP A 375 -15.72 20.83 -29.98
CA TRP A 375 -15.38 20.00 -28.83
C TRP A 375 -16.52 19.07 -28.40
N TRP A 376 -17.73 19.61 -28.20
CA TRP A 376 -18.83 18.82 -27.64
C TRP A 376 -19.52 17.88 -28.62
N TYR A 377 -19.69 18.28 -29.88
CA TYR A 377 -20.48 17.54 -30.86
C TYR A 377 -19.64 16.65 -31.77
N ILE A 378 -18.38 17.02 -32.04
CA ILE A 378 -17.52 16.24 -32.94
C ILE A 378 -16.45 15.46 -32.16
N TYR A 379 -15.64 16.14 -31.36
CA TYR A 379 -14.48 15.52 -30.70
C TYR A 379 -14.87 14.63 -29.52
N TRP A 380 -15.63 15.15 -28.56
CA TRP A 380 -15.98 14.44 -27.33
C TRP A 380 -16.69 13.09 -27.56
N PRO A 381 -17.70 12.96 -28.45
CA PRO A 381 -18.40 11.70 -28.65
C PRO A 381 -17.50 10.56 -29.15
N GLN A 382 -16.48 10.91 -29.94
CA GLN A 382 -15.49 9.99 -30.49
C GLN A 382 -14.36 9.69 -29.48
N MET A 383 -13.95 10.69 -28.68
CA MET A 383 -12.81 10.58 -27.76
C MET A 383 -13.16 9.99 -26.38
N ARG A 384 -14.40 10.18 -25.90
CA ARG A 384 -14.80 9.91 -24.51
C ARG A 384 -14.49 8.50 -24.01
N THR A 385 -14.63 7.48 -24.85
CA THR A 385 -14.36 6.09 -24.46
C THR A 385 -12.88 5.86 -24.22
N THR A 386 -12.03 6.36 -25.12
CA THR A 386 -10.57 6.26 -25.00
C THR A 386 -10.06 7.04 -23.80
N ILE A 387 -10.61 8.24 -23.55
CA ILE A 387 -10.29 9.05 -22.37
C ILE A 387 -10.69 8.30 -21.08
N ALA A 388 -11.91 7.75 -21.01
CA ALA A 388 -12.40 7.02 -19.84
C ALA A 388 -11.57 5.77 -19.56
N VAL A 389 -11.20 4.99 -20.59
CA VAL A 389 -10.32 3.83 -20.43
C VAL A 389 -8.93 4.24 -19.94
N THR A 390 -8.36 5.31 -20.52
CA THR A 390 -7.05 5.83 -20.10
C THR A 390 -7.08 6.26 -18.64
N TRP A 391 -8.09 7.05 -18.26
CA TRP A 391 -8.28 7.48 -16.88
C TRP A 391 -8.44 6.28 -15.95
N TYR A 392 -9.24 5.28 -16.31
CA TYR A 392 -9.46 4.09 -15.48
C TYR A 392 -8.18 3.28 -15.27
N ILE A 393 -7.34 3.12 -16.30
CA ILE A 393 -6.03 2.48 -16.15
C ILE A 393 -5.15 3.25 -15.16
N VAL A 394 -5.09 4.58 -15.28
CA VAL A 394 -4.30 5.40 -14.34
C VAL A 394 -4.90 5.37 -12.93
N TYR A 395 -6.23 5.39 -12.81
CA TYR A 395 -6.94 5.26 -11.54
C TYR A 395 -6.57 3.95 -10.84
N LEU A 396 -6.64 2.82 -11.54
CA LEU A 396 -6.30 1.51 -10.99
C LEU A 396 -4.84 1.47 -10.52
N LEU A 397 -3.90 1.91 -11.36
CA LEU A 397 -2.49 1.93 -11.01
C LEU A 397 -2.23 2.84 -9.79
N GLY A 398 -2.81 4.04 -9.77
CA GLY A 398 -2.71 4.97 -8.64
C GLY A 398 -3.39 4.48 -7.36
N LEU A 399 -4.43 3.66 -7.47
CA LEU A 399 -5.12 3.06 -6.33
C LEU A 399 -4.23 2.04 -5.59
N TRP A 400 -3.31 1.38 -6.31
CA TRP A 400 -2.40 0.39 -5.74
C TRP A 400 -0.96 0.90 -5.52
N ASP A 401 -0.65 2.12 -5.97
CA ASP A 401 0.71 2.66 -5.88
C ASP A 401 1.06 2.97 -4.42
N VAL A 402 1.83 2.06 -3.81
CA VAL A 402 2.47 2.26 -2.50
C VAL A 402 3.88 2.80 -2.67
N GLU A 403 4.58 2.35 -3.72
CA GLU A 403 6.00 2.60 -3.94
C GLU A 403 6.33 4.09 -4.03
N THR A 404 5.52 4.82 -4.79
CA THR A 404 5.69 6.25 -5.03
C THR A 404 5.28 7.06 -3.81
N ILE A 405 4.15 6.72 -3.18
CA ILE A 405 3.56 7.53 -2.11
C ILE A 405 4.23 7.34 -0.76
N LEU A 406 4.92 6.21 -0.53
CA LEU A 406 5.49 5.82 0.76
C LEU A 406 6.37 6.90 1.42
N PHE A 407 7.09 7.68 0.62
CA PHE A 407 8.01 8.73 1.09
C PHE A 407 7.38 10.12 1.17
N VAL A 408 6.24 10.33 0.52
CA VAL A 408 5.60 11.65 0.39
C VAL A 408 4.24 11.72 1.09
N VAL A 409 3.76 10.61 1.65
CA VAL A 409 2.49 10.56 2.38
C VAL A 409 2.52 11.51 3.60
N PRO A 410 1.61 12.50 3.67
CA PRO A 410 1.46 13.31 4.86
C PRO A 410 0.66 12.54 5.93
N PRO A 411 0.77 12.87 7.23
CA PRO A 411 -0.03 12.24 8.27
C PRO A 411 -1.53 12.42 8.00
N GLY A 412 -2.31 11.35 8.16
CA GLY A 412 -3.73 11.32 7.79
C GLY A 412 -4.01 11.18 6.29
N GLY A 413 -2.98 11.26 5.43
CA GLY A 413 -3.05 10.98 3.98
C GLY A 413 -2.83 9.51 3.62
N GLU A 414 -2.88 8.60 4.60
CA GLU A 414 -2.69 7.17 4.35
C GLU A 414 -3.70 6.66 3.32
N THR A 415 -3.20 5.89 2.34
CA THR A 415 -4.05 5.17 1.38
C THR A 415 -4.29 3.75 1.87
N LEU A 416 -5.35 3.13 1.36
CA LEU A 416 -5.76 1.78 1.69
C LEU A 416 -4.67 0.78 1.27
N ALA A 417 -4.02 1.00 0.12
CA ALA A 417 -2.90 0.20 -0.33
C ALA A 417 -1.71 0.29 0.64
N LEU A 418 -1.36 1.49 1.13
CA LEU A 418 -0.29 1.67 2.10
C LEU A 418 -0.64 1.05 3.45
N ARG A 419 -1.90 1.19 3.89
CA ARG A 419 -2.40 0.54 5.12
C ARG A 419 -2.31 -0.97 5.03
N ILE A 420 -2.77 -1.56 3.93
CA ILE A 420 -2.68 -3.01 3.69
C ILE A 420 -1.22 -3.45 3.66
N PHE A 421 -0.35 -2.72 2.94
CA PHE A 421 1.08 -3.04 2.89
C PHE A 421 1.73 -3.01 4.27
N ASN A 422 1.42 -2.00 5.09
CA ASN A 422 1.89 -1.92 6.47
C ASN A 422 1.37 -3.10 7.29
N LEU A 423 0.09 -3.47 7.14
CA LEU A 423 -0.53 -4.55 7.90
C LEU A 423 -0.09 -5.95 7.48
N LEU A 424 0.23 -6.18 6.20
CA LEU A 424 0.67 -7.47 5.65
C LEU A 424 1.94 -8.00 6.30
N HIS A 425 2.85 -7.11 6.72
CA HIS A 425 4.06 -7.48 7.43
C HIS A 425 3.79 -7.99 8.86
N TYR A 426 2.55 -7.89 9.34
CA TYR A 426 2.16 -8.25 10.71
C TYR A 426 1.25 -9.48 10.80
N GLY A 427 1.11 -10.23 9.70
CA GLY A 427 0.39 -11.51 9.65
C GLY A 427 -0.83 -11.49 8.74
N HIS A 428 -1.45 -12.66 8.57
CA HIS A 428 -2.67 -12.83 7.79
C HIS A 428 -3.86 -12.85 8.77
N ASN A 429 -4.78 -11.90 8.64
CA ASN A 429 -5.97 -11.84 9.50
C ASN A 429 -7.23 -11.43 8.69
N PRO A 430 -8.44 -11.71 9.22
CA PRO A 430 -9.69 -11.34 8.58
C PRO A 430 -9.84 -9.84 8.28
N GLU A 431 -9.16 -8.99 9.05
CA GLU A 431 -9.13 -7.55 8.82
C GLU A 431 -8.40 -7.16 7.52
N ILE A 432 -7.24 -7.75 7.23
CA ILE A 432 -6.51 -7.52 5.98
C ILE A 432 -7.34 -7.99 4.79
N ASN A 433 -8.02 -9.13 4.92
CA ASN A 433 -8.94 -9.63 3.89
C ASN A 433 -10.08 -8.63 3.64
N ALA A 434 -10.68 -8.08 4.70
CA ALA A 434 -11.72 -7.06 4.58
C ALA A 434 -11.19 -5.77 3.92
N LEU A 435 -10.00 -5.30 4.28
CA LEU A 435 -9.36 -4.15 3.63
C LEU A 435 -9.08 -4.41 2.15
N CYS A 436 -8.62 -5.61 1.79
CA CYS A 436 -8.41 -6.02 0.40
C CYS A 436 -9.73 -6.04 -0.39
N LEU A 437 -10.83 -6.51 0.20
CA LEU A 437 -12.17 -6.46 -0.41
C LEU A 437 -12.66 -5.03 -0.61
N LEU A 438 -12.44 -4.14 0.36
CA LEU A 438 -12.75 -2.71 0.20
C LEU A 438 -11.92 -2.08 -0.93
N LEU A 439 -10.64 -2.44 -1.05
CA LEU A 439 -9.75 -1.96 -2.12
C LEU A 439 -10.23 -2.46 -3.49
N LEU A 440 -10.63 -3.73 -3.59
CA LEU A 440 -11.22 -4.28 -4.80
C LEU A 440 -12.56 -3.61 -5.14
N GLY A 441 -13.39 -3.32 -4.13
CA GLY A 441 -14.62 -2.55 -4.30
C GLY A 441 -14.36 -1.17 -4.92
N LEU A 442 -13.33 -0.46 -4.45
CA LEU A 442 -12.90 0.81 -5.05
C LEU A 442 -12.40 0.63 -6.49
N ALA A 443 -11.69 -0.46 -6.80
CA ALA A 443 -11.25 -0.76 -8.16
C ALA A 443 -12.44 -0.99 -9.10
N ALA A 444 -13.47 -1.72 -8.64
CA ALA A 444 -14.68 -2.04 -9.41
C ALA A 444 -15.71 -0.90 -9.48
N LEU A 445 -15.58 0.13 -8.63
CA LEU A 445 -16.58 1.19 -8.49
C LEU A 445 -16.81 1.99 -9.79
N PRO A 446 -15.79 2.52 -10.50
CA PRO A 446 -16.02 3.30 -11.71
C PRO A 446 -16.79 2.56 -12.83
N PRO A 447 -16.43 1.33 -13.24
CA PRO A 447 -17.18 0.61 -14.27
C PRO A 447 -18.60 0.22 -13.80
N LEU A 448 -18.80 -0.08 -12.52
CA LEU A 448 -20.11 -0.40 -11.97
C LEU A 448 -21.04 0.82 -12.02
N VAL A 449 -20.56 1.99 -11.58
CA VAL A 449 -21.32 3.26 -11.64
C VAL A 449 -21.70 3.59 -13.08
N LEU A 450 -20.78 3.41 -14.04
CA LEU A 450 -21.04 3.63 -15.45
C LEU A 450 -22.11 2.66 -16.01
N ALA A 451 -22.07 1.39 -15.60
CA ALA A 451 -23.05 0.39 -16.01
C ALA A 451 -24.46 0.69 -15.46
N VAL A 452 -24.56 1.06 -14.19
CA VAL A 452 -25.82 1.45 -13.53
C VAL A 452 -26.39 2.71 -14.17
N ALA A 453 -25.56 3.74 -14.40
CA ALA A 453 -25.97 4.96 -15.07
C ALA A 453 -26.55 4.66 -16.46
N ARG A 454 -25.88 3.84 -17.27
CA ARG A 454 -26.39 3.42 -18.59
C ARG A 454 -27.73 2.68 -18.50
N ALA A 455 -27.87 1.77 -17.54
CA ALA A 455 -29.10 1.00 -17.36
C ALA A 455 -30.29 1.91 -16.97
N LEU A 456 -30.06 2.88 -16.09
CA LEU A 456 -31.07 3.88 -15.71
C LEU A 456 -31.49 4.74 -16.90
N ILE A 457 -30.52 5.22 -17.69
CA ILE A 457 -30.78 6.02 -18.90
C ILE A 457 -31.65 5.24 -19.90
N CYS A 458 -31.31 3.97 -20.16
CA CYS A 458 -32.10 3.11 -21.04
C CYS A 458 -33.53 2.87 -20.52
N ARG A 459 -33.74 2.77 -19.20
CA ARG A 459 -35.08 2.63 -18.60
C ARG A 459 -35.90 3.90 -18.75
N VAL A 460 -35.31 5.07 -18.46
CA VAL A 460 -35.98 6.37 -18.58
C VAL A 460 -36.37 6.66 -20.03
N GLN A 461 -35.50 6.34 -20.99
CA GLN A 461 -35.80 6.48 -22.42
C GLN A 461 -36.98 5.62 -22.90
N ARG A 462 -37.20 4.45 -22.27
CA ARG A 462 -38.36 3.60 -22.58
C ARG A 462 -39.68 4.15 -22.02
N TRP A 463 -39.63 4.96 -20.96
CA TRP A 463 -40.83 5.51 -20.30
C TRP A 463 -41.39 6.76 -20.98
N PHE A 464 -40.55 7.61 -21.58
CA PHE A 464 -40.98 8.94 -22.07
C PHE A 464 -41.00 9.13 -23.60
N GLY A 465 -40.73 8.09 -24.39
CA GLY A 465 -40.78 8.17 -25.86
C GLY A 465 -39.63 8.96 -26.50
N ALA A 466 -39.17 8.52 -27.67
CA ALA A 466 -37.91 8.93 -28.29
C ALA A 466 -37.86 10.36 -28.90
N GLY A 467 -38.96 11.12 -28.87
CA GLY A 467 -39.14 12.37 -29.62
C GLY A 467 -38.74 13.64 -28.88
N LEU A 468 -39.18 13.82 -27.63
CA LEU A 468 -38.92 15.03 -26.82
C LEU A 468 -37.53 15.05 -26.16
N TRP A 469 -36.84 13.91 -26.12
CA TRP A 469 -35.60 13.71 -25.34
C TRP A 469 -34.29 13.91 -26.11
N ARG A 470 -34.29 13.99 -27.46
CA ARG A 470 -33.03 14.04 -28.24
C ARG A 470 -32.29 15.38 -28.13
N ALA A 471 -33.02 16.48 -27.94
CA ALA A 471 -32.43 17.83 -27.88
C ALA A 471 -32.01 18.23 -26.44
N ALA A 472 -32.79 17.86 -25.42
CA ALA A 472 -32.54 18.28 -24.03
C ALA A 472 -31.40 17.51 -23.33
N TRP A 473 -30.97 16.37 -23.88
CA TRP A 473 -30.09 15.44 -23.15
C TRP A 473 -28.84 14.97 -23.88
N SER A 474 -28.62 15.38 -25.14
CA SER A 474 -27.29 15.28 -25.77
C SER A 474 -26.25 16.09 -24.97
N THR A 475 -26.68 17.19 -24.37
CA THR A 475 -25.92 18.03 -23.43
C THR A 475 -25.81 17.44 -22.02
N ALA A 476 -26.88 16.83 -21.49
CA ALA A 476 -26.91 16.23 -20.13
C ALA A 476 -26.16 14.88 -20.02
N ALA A 477 -26.21 14.02 -21.04
CA ALA A 477 -25.44 12.78 -21.07
C ALA A 477 -23.95 13.02 -21.39
N ALA A 478 -23.65 14.07 -22.16
CA ALA A 478 -22.30 14.58 -22.33
C ALA A 478 -21.75 15.15 -21.02
N THR A 479 -22.55 15.86 -20.23
CA THR A 479 -22.18 16.33 -18.88
C THR A 479 -22.12 15.20 -17.86
N LEU A 480 -23.02 14.22 -17.80
CA LEU A 480 -22.87 13.09 -16.87
C LEU A 480 -21.60 12.26 -17.16
N SER A 481 -21.26 12.07 -18.44
CA SER A 481 -20.01 11.39 -18.84
C SER A 481 -18.76 12.26 -18.66
N ALA A 482 -18.87 13.59 -18.77
CA ALA A 482 -17.79 14.54 -18.58
C ALA A 482 -17.58 14.92 -17.11
N VAL A 483 -18.62 14.78 -16.29
CA VAL A 483 -18.62 15.15 -14.88
C VAL A 483 -18.35 13.92 -14.03
N LEU A 484 -18.65 12.67 -14.42
CA LEU A 484 -18.29 11.47 -13.62
C LEU A 484 -16.81 11.37 -13.16
N PRO A 485 -15.78 11.80 -13.94
CA PRO A 485 -14.40 11.91 -13.45
C PRO A 485 -14.17 13.07 -12.45
N PHE A 486 -15.07 14.05 -12.42
CA PHE A 486 -15.00 15.31 -11.64
C PHE A 486 -16.01 15.37 -10.47
N LEU A 487 -17.12 14.63 -10.51
CA LEU A 487 -18.22 14.61 -9.53
C LEU A 487 -17.83 13.83 -8.28
N GLY A 488 -16.87 12.90 -8.39
CA GLY A 488 -16.21 12.27 -7.24
C GLY A 488 -15.28 13.22 -6.47
N CYS A 489 -14.95 14.38 -7.05
CA CYS A 489 -14.08 15.36 -6.41
C CYS A 489 -14.84 16.55 -5.81
N ALA A 490 -16.02 16.93 -6.33
CA ALA A 490 -16.72 18.13 -5.85
C ALA A 490 -17.23 18.05 -4.39
N SER A 491 -17.41 16.85 -3.83
CA SER A 491 -17.71 16.65 -2.41
C SER A 491 -16.47 16.50 -1.51
N VAL A 492 -15.27 16.52 -2.08
CA VAL A 492 -13.98 16.36 -1.36
C VAL A 492 -13.05 17.58 -1.59
N ILE A 493 -13.34 18.41 -2.60
CA ILE A 493 -12.68 19.69 -2.84
C ILE A 493 -13.30 20.75 -1.89
N PHE A 494 -12.68 20.81 -0.70
CA PHE A 494 -12.71 21.81 0.37
C PHE A 494 -13.66 21.62 1.59
N PRO A 495 -13.15 21.73 2.84
CA PRO A 495 -11.76 21.96 3.27
C PRO A 495 -11.17 20.75 4.02
N ALA A 496 -10.26 20.01 3.38
CA ALA A 496 -9.08 19.47 4.08
C ALA A 496 -7.98 20.55 4.22
N GLY A 497 -8.37 21.81 4.06
CA GLY A 497 -7.54 23.01 4.09
C GLY A 497 -8.30 24.15 4.78
N CYS A 498 -8.68 23.94 6.04
CA CYS A 498 -8.23 24.90 7.03
C CYS A 498 -7.00 24.24 7.65
N SER A 499 -5.85 24.42 6.99
CA SER A 499 -4.66 24.62 7.78
C SER A 499 -5.06 25.72 8.75
N GLN A 500 -5.19 25.40 10.03
CA GLN A 500 -4.97 26.44 11.01
C GLN A 500 -3.65 27.08 10.57
N SER A 501 -3.71 28.34 10.15
CA SER A 501 -2.53 29.18 9.99
C SER A 501 -1.58 28.86 11.15
N PRO A 502 -0.25 28.87 10.95
CA PRO A 502 0.67 28.55 12.03
C PRO A 502 0.32 29.47 13.20
N SER A 503 -0.41 28.93 14.18
CA SER A 503 -0.70 29.62 15.41
C SER A 503 0.62 29.55 16.14
N THR A 504 1.45 30.55 15.89
CA THR A 504 2.37 31.07 16.89
C THR A 504 1.55 31.22 18.18
N GLY A 505 1.65 30.24 19.08
CA GLY A 505 1.01 30.28 20.40
C GLY A 505 -0.36 29.61 20.59
N GLY A 506 -0.68 28.51 19.89
CA GLY A 506 -1.87 27.70 20.22
C GLY A 506 -1.66 26.89 21.50
N GLY A 507 -2.10 27.40 22.66
CA GLY A 507 -2.00 26.72 23.96
C GLY A 507 -2.58 25.29 23.91
N LEU A 508 -1.83 24.32 24.44
CA LEU A 508 -2.29 22.95 24.62
C LEU A 508 -3.56 22.96 25.48
N LYS A 509 -4.70 22.56 24.89
CA LYS A 509 -5.94 22.35 25.66
C LYS A 509 -5.90 20.97 26.30
N SER A 510 -5.36 20.89 27.52
CA SER A 510 -5.32 19.67 28.32
C SER A 510 -5.58 19.97 29.80
N ALA A 511 -6.30 19.07 30.46
CA ALA A 511 -6.51 19.09 31.90
C ALA A 511 -5.24 18.66 32.68
N PHE A 512 -4.32 17.93 32.04
CA PHE A 512 -3.13 17.37 32.66
C PHE A 512 -1.84 18.14 32.32
N PHE A 513 -1.78 18.80 31.16
CA PHE A 513 -0.54 19.34 30.61
C PHE A 513 -0.65 20.79 30.16
N LYS A 514 0.36 21.60 30.46
CA LYS A 514 0.40 23.05 30.17
C LYS A 514 1.09 23.42 28.87
N ARG A 515 2.11 22.66 28.45
CA ARG A 515 2.88 22.94 27.23
C ARG A 515 3.52 21.68 26.65
N ILE A 516 4.00 21.79 25.42
CA ILE A 516 4.71 20.72 24.71
C ILE A 516 6.11 21.20 24.35
N GLU A 517 7.10 20.35 24.56
CA GLU A 517 8.48 20.51 24.11
C GLU A 517 8.80 19.41 23.07
N ILE A 518 9.56 19.76 22.03
CA ILE A 518 9.96 18.82 20.99
C ILE A 518 11.42 18.44 21.23
N ILE A 519 11.68 17.15 21.33
CA ILE A 519 13.03 16.58 21.42
C ILE A 519 13.33 15.92 20.08
N GLY A 520 14.45 16.34 19.48
CA GLY A 520 15.01 15.79 18.25
C GLY A 520 14.25 16.09 16.95
N CYS A 521 14.82 15.59 15.86
CA CYS A 521 14.30 15.70 14.50
C CYS A 521 14.74 14.51 13.65
N ARG A 522 14.23 14.40 12.42
CA ARG A 522 14.64 13.35 11.48
C ARG A 522 16.14 13.34 11.22
N GLY A 523 16.78 12.20 11.42
CA GLY A 523 18.18 11.96 11.06
C GLY A 523 18.88 10.90 11.91
N THR A 524 20.17 10.69 11.64
CA THR A 524 21.01 9.66 12.28
C THR A 524 22.13 10.25 13.15
N ALA A 525 22.21 11.57 13.28
CA ALA A 525 23.17 12.22 14.19
C ALA A 525 22.72 12.11 15.67
N PRO A 526 23.60 12.40 16.64
CA PRO A 526 23.21 12.57 18.04
C PRO A 526 22.02 13.52 18.21
N GLY A 527 21.01 13.10 18.96
CA GLY A 527 19.78 13.86 19.19
C GLY A 527 18.77 13.86 18.04
N GLN A 528 19.07 13.19 16.93
CA GLN A 528 18.15 12.97 15.82
C GLN A 528 17.59 11.54 15.84
N PHE A 529 16.43 11.31 15.24
CA PHE A 529 15.76 10.00 15.23
C PHE A 529 15.39 9.54 13.81
N ASN A 530 15.31 8.21 13.64
CA ASN A 530 14.59 7.59 12.54
C ASN A 530 13.52 6.65 13.10
N LYS A 531 12.25 7.06 13.04
CA LYS A 531 11.11 6.34 13.60
C LYS A 531 11.38 5.84 15.02
N PRO A 532 11.45 6.75 16.03
CA PRO A 532 11.56 6.35 17.43
C PRO A 532 10.42 5.40 17.79
N ARG A 533 10.73 4.24 18.38
CA ARG A 533 9.77 3.13 18.56
C ARG A 533 9.37 2.87 19.99
N SER A 534 10.29 3.07 20.93
CA SER A 534 10.04 2.99 22.37
C SER A 534 10.69 4.13 23.10
N LEU A 535 10.07 4.44 24.23
CA LEU A 535 10.60 5.34 25.23
C LEU A 535 10.62 4.62 26.58
N MET A 536 11.59 4.96 27.41
CA MET A 536 11.47 4.72 28.85
C MET A 536 12.20 5.83 29.60
N VAL A 537 11.83 6.03 30.85
CA VAL A 537 12.44 7.02 31.73
C VAL A 537 13.07 6.28 32.91
N ASP A 538 14.31 6.61 33.25
CA ASP A 538 14.98 6.02 34.41
C ASP A 538 14.58 6.70 35.73
N ARG A 539 15.18 6.26 36.84
CA ARG A 539 14.85 6.79 38.18
C ARG A 539 15.37 8.21 38.42
N GLN A 540 16.21 8.72 37.53
CA GLN A 540 16.76 10.09 37.55
C GLN A 540 16.06 10.98 36.50
N ASP A 541 14.94 10.53 35.95
CA ASP A 541 14.17 11.20 34.90
C ASP A 541 14.91 11.37 33.56
N ASN A 542 15.99 10.62 33.31
CA ASN A 542 16.60 10.61 31.99
C ASN A 542 15.72 9.81 31.02
N LEU A 543 15.51 10.39 29.84
CA LEU A 543 14.77 9.75 28.77
C LEU A 543 15.70 8.85 27.94
N TYR A 544 15.28 7.62 27.72
CA TYR A 544 15.88 6.72 26.76
C TYR A 544 14.95 6.51 25.57
N VAL A 545 15.52 6.58 24.37
CA VAL A 545 14.79 6.42 23.11
C VAL A 545 15.50 5.39 22.25
N VAL A 546 14.77 4.38 21.78
CA VAL A 546 15.28 3.46 20.77
C VAL A 546 14.57 3.68 19.43
N ASP A 547 15.33 3.75 18.36
CA ASP A 547 14.84 4.00 17.01
C ASP A 547 14.92 2.75 16.11
N ILE A 548 14.40 2.83 14.88
CA ILE A 548 14.32 1.66 13.99
C ILE A 548 15.69 1.11 13.57
N THR A 549 16.77 1.88 13.76
CA THR A 549 18.13 1.53 13.33
C THR A 549 18.86 0.63 14.33
N GLY A 550 18.27 0.37 15.50
CA GLY A 550 18.97 -0.36 16.57
C GLY A 550 19.73 0.53 17.54
N ARG A 551 19.67 1.86 17.36
CA ARG A 551 20.38 2.81 18.21
C ARG A 551 19.52 3.19 19.42
N VAL A 552 20.13 3.15 20.60
CA VAL A 552 19.56 3.67 21.84
C VAL A 552 20.23 4.98 22.18
N GLN A 553 19.45 6.01 22.50
CA GLN A 553 19.93 7.33 22.88
C GLN A 553 19.39 7.73 24.24
N LYS A 554 20.25 8.29 25.09
CA LYS A 554 19.93 8.82 26.42
C LYS A 554 19.90 10.35 26.39
N PHE A 555 18.90 10.94 27.01
CA PHE A 555 18.70 12.38 27.14
C PHE A 555 18.49 12.75 28.60
N ALA A 556 19.01 13.92 28.99
CA ALA A 556 18.69 14.52 30.27
C ALA A 556 17.21 14.95 30.33
N PRO A 557 16.66 15.21 31.53
CA PRO A 557 15.27 15.63 31.68
C PRO A 557 14.90 16.88 30.88
N ASP A 558 15.85 17.77 30.60
CA ASP A 558 15.65 18.99 29.80
C ASP A 558 15.65 18.74 28.27
N GLY A 559 15.87 17.49 27.84
CA GLY A 559 15.96 17.11 26.42
C GLY A 559 17.37 17.19 25.83
N THR A 560 18.38 17.56 26.63
CA THR A 560 19.79 17.56 26.19
C THR A 560 20.26 16.14 25.92
N TRP A 561 20.85 15.88 24.75
CA TRP A 561 21.44 14.58 24.43
C TRP A 561 22.66 14.31 25.31
N LEU A 562 22.75 13.09 25.88
CA LEU A 562 23.85 12.68 26.77
C LEU A 562 24.78 11.68 26.10
N LEU A 563 24.23 10.55 25.65
CA LEU A 563 25.01 9.47 25.04
C LEU A 563 24.14 8.58 24.13
N SER A 564 24.80 7.72 23.37
CA SER A 564 24.11 6.71 22.57
C SER A 564 24.97 5.46 22.40
N TRP A 565 24.34 4.31 22.23
CA TRP A 565 25.01 3.07 21.87
C TRP A 565 24.18 2.30 20.83
N GLN A 566 24.84 1.37 20.15
CA GLN A 566 24.23 0.51 19.14
C GLN A 566 23.91 -0.86 19.73
N MET A 567 22.82 -1.48 19.28
CA MET A 567 22.58 -2.90 19.59
C MET A 567 23.69 -3.81 19.05
N PRO A 568 24.01 -4.92 19.75
CA PRO A 568 25.09 -5.83 19.36
C PRO A 568 24.92 -6.41 17.94
N GLU A 569 23.68 -6.66 17.53
CA GLU A 569 23.37 -7.14 16.18
C GLU A 569 22.17 -6.37 15.62
N THR A 570 22.22 -6.01 14.35
CA THR A 570 21.22 -5.14 13.70
C THR A 570 20.71 -5.68 12.37
N ASP A 571 21.28 -6.78 11.86
CA ASP A 571 20.99 -7.33 10.52
C ASP A 571 19.52 -7.73 10.35
N LEU A 572 18.93 -8.33 11.39
CA LEU A 572 17.51 -8.69 11.42
C LEU A 572 16.68 -7.64 12.17
N GLY A 573 17.30 -6.83 13.02
CA GLY A 573 16.65 -6.26 14.19
C GLY A 573 16.11 -4.83 14.02
N LYS A 574 14.82 -4.67 14.33
CA LYS A 574 14.24 -3.38 14.72
C LYS A 574 13.86 -3.53 16.19
N PRO A 575 14.61 -3.01 17.18
CA PRO A 575 14.32 -3.17 18.62
C PRO A 575 13.06 -2.40 19.02
N LYS A 576 12.19 -3.01 19.85
CA LYS A 576 10.87 -2.43 20.18
C LYS A 576 10.76 -2.05 21.64
N GLY A 577 10.37 -2.96 22.52
CA GLY A 577 10.04 -2.66 23.90
C GLY A 577 11.23 -2.14 24.68
N MET A 578 11.01 -1.14 25.52
CA MET A 578 11.97 -0.72 26.52
C MET A 578 11.36 -0.80 27.92
N GLY A 579 12.20 -1.02 28.92
CA GLY A 579 11.82 -1.00 30.33
C GLY A 579 13.04 -0.82 31.21
N ILE A 580 12.82 -0.84 32.52
CA ILE A 580 13.89 -0.78 33.51
C ILE A 580 13.72 -1.93 34.49
N ASP A 581 14.80 -2.66 34.76
CA ASP A 581 14.76 -3.74 35.76
C ASP A 581 14.89 -3.20 37.20
N LYS A 582 14.80 -4.11 38.17
CA LYS A 582 14.92 -3.76 39.60
C LYS A 582 16.27 -3.12 39.93
N ASP A 583 17.34 -3.48 39.21
CA ASP A 583 18.71 -3.01 39.47
C ASP A 583 19.00 -1.68 38.75
N GLY A 584 18.08 -1.23 37.88
CA GLY A 584 18.21 0.02 37.12
C GLY A 584 18.80 -0.15 35.74
N HIS A 585 18.96 -1.40 35.26
CA HIS A 585 19.43 -1.64 33.90
C HIS A 585 18.32 -1.37 32.88
N VAL A 586 18.73 -0.84 31.74
CA VAL A 586 17.89 -0.58 30.57
C VAL A 586 17.58 -1.90 29.87
N ILE A 587 16.32 -2.29 29.86
CA ILE A 587 15.86 -3.45 29.09
C ILE A 587 15.50 -3.01 27.68
N VAL A 588 16.01 -3.71 26.66
CA VAL A 588 15.64 -3.52 25.25
C VAL A 588 15.24 -4.85 24.64
N VAL A 589 14.02 -4.92 24.11
CA VAL A 589 13.46 -6.10 23.45
C VAL A 589 13.79 -6.08 21.96
N GLU A 590 14.28 -7.20 21.44
CA GLU A 590 14.57 -7.39 20.02
C GLU A 590 13.70 -8.50 19.41
N PRO A 591 12.55 -8.13 18.82
CA PRO A 591 11.56 -9.10 18.35
C PRO A 591 12.10 -10.07 17.30
N HIS A 592 12.96 -9.61 16.39
CA HIS A 592 13.41 -10.39 15.22
C HIS A 592 14.56 -11.35 15.57
N TYR A 593 15.21 -11.13 16.71
CA TYR A 593 16.20 -12.04 17.29
C TYR A 593 15.62 -12.88 18.43
N SER A 594 14.33 -12.72 18.76
CA SER A 594 13.68 -13.41 19.88
C SER A 594 14.44 -13.26 21.21
N ARG A 595 14.98 -12.06 21.48
CA ARG A 595 15.86 -11.80 22.62
C ARG A 595 15.49 -10.56 23.41
N ILE A 596 15.97 -10.53 24.65
CA ILE A 596 15.85 -9.42 25.59
C ILE A 596 17.24 -9.10 26.13
N ASN A 597 17.61 -7.82 26.05
CA ASN A 597 18.92 -7.32 26.45
C ASN A 597 18.78 -6.40 27.67
N HIS A 598 19.75 -6.46 28.57
CA HIS A 598 19.91 -5.56 29.71
C HIS A 598 21.21 -4.79 29.56
N PHE A 599 21.13 -3.46 29.63
CA PHE A 599 22.29 -2.56 29.55
C PHE A 599 22.43 -1.73 30.82
N THR A 600 23.67 -1.39 31.19
CA THR A 600 23.89 -0.34 32.19
C THR A 600 23.42 1.02 31.68
N SER A 601 23.41 2.02 32.56
CA SER A 601 23.00 3.39 32.20
C SER A 601 23.92 4.04 31.16
N GLU A 602 25.14 3.50 31.03
CA GLU A 602 26.23 3.88 30.11
C GLU A 602 26.22 3.06 28.81
N GLY A 603 25.27 2.12 28.65
CA GLY A 603 25.12 1.33 27.42
C GLY A 603 25.97 0.06 27.34
N VAL A 604 26.53 -0.41 28.46
CA VAL A 604 27.28 -1.68 28.51
C VAL A 604 26.30 -2.86 28.63
N LEU A 605 26.38 -3.84 27.72
CA LEU A 605 25.54 -5.04 27.76
C LEU A 605 25.91 -5.89 28.98
N VAL A 606 24.95 -6.11 29.88
CA VAL A 606 25.15 -6.88 31.13
C VAL A 606 24.57 -8.29 31.01
N ARG A 607 23.43 -8.43 30.34
CA ARG A 607 22.73 -9.71 30.20
C ARG A 607 21.92 -9.76 28.92
N GLN A 608 21.92 -10.92 28.28
CA GLN A 608 21.09 -11.23 27.12
C GLN A 608 20.46 -12.60 27.33
N TRP A 609 19.16 -12.72 27.06
CA TRP A 609 18.41 -13.97 27.20
C TRP A 609 17.25 -14.02 26.21
N GLY A 610 16.65 -15.21 26.07
CA GLY A 610 15.59 -15.50 25.11
C GLY A 610 15.95 -16.67 24.20
N GLN A 611 14.96 -17.50 23.89
CA GLN A 611 15.10 -18.62 22.98
C GLN A 611 13.99 -18.55 21.95
N ARG A 612 14.31 -18.57 20.65
CA ARG A 612 13.30 -18.57 19.58
C ARG A 612 12.43 -19.83 19.66
N GLY A 613 11.11 -19.65 19.67
CA GLY A 613 10.15 -20.75 19.61
C GLY A 613 8.76 -20.33 20.09
N THR A 614 7.79 -21.22 19.92
CA THR A 614 6.37 -20.97 20.25
C THR A 614 5.94 -21.60 21.57
N ASN A 615 6.76 -22.48 22.15
CA ASN A 615 6.46 -23.12 23.42
C ASN A 615 6.51 -22.10 24.57
N ALA A 616 5.87 -22.42 25.69
CA ALA A 616 5.97 -21.61 26.90
C ALA A 616 7.43 -21.54 27.38
N GLY A 617 7.89 -20.34 27.75
CA GLY A 617 9.29 -20.06 28.11
C GLY A 617 10.18 -19.70 26.92
N GLN A 618 9.72 -19.92 25.69
CA GLN A 618 10.36 -19.45 24.45
C GLN A 618 9.68 -18.19 23.94
N LEU A 619 10.40 -17.40 23.12
CA LEU A 619 9.95 -16.14 22.57
C LEU A 619 9.75 -16.27 21.06
N ALA A 620 8.51 -16.12 20.58
CA ALA A 620 8.24 -16.12 19.15
C ALA A 620 8.56 -14.76 18.53
N PHE A 621 7.90 -13.71 19.01
CA PHE A 621 8.08 -12.34 18.53
C PHE A 621 7.79 -11.33 19.65
N PRO A 622 8.70 -11.22 20.64
CA PRO A 622 8.50 -10.40 21.83
C PRO A 622 8.40 -8.92 21.48
N ARG A 623 7.52 -8.16 22.15
CA ARG A 623 7.11 -6.81 21.74
C ARG A 623 7.42 -5.75 22.76
N ALA A 624 6.80 -5.85 23.93
CA ALA A 624 6.98 -4.93 25.02
C ALA A 624 7.46 -5.68 26.25
N VAL A 625 8.03 -4.93 27.18
CA VAL A 625 8.47 -5.43 28.46
C VAL A 625 7.95 -4.50 29.55
N ALA A 626 7.47 -5.07 30.64
CA ALA A 626 7.17 -4.34 31.86
C ALA A 626 7.69 -5.13 33.06
N VAL A 627 8.20 -4.43 34.06
CA VAL A 627 8.79 -5.04 35.26
C VAL A 627 7.97 -4.62 36.47
N ASN A 628 7.52 -5.59 37.26
CA ASN A 628 6.80 -5.29 38.50
C ASN A 628 7.76 -4.97 39.66
N ARG A 629 7.22 -4.59 40.82
CA ARG A 629 8.02 -4.24 42.00
C ARG A 629 8.82 -5.42 42.57
N ALA A 630 8.39 -6.66 42.34
CA ALA A 630 9.13 -7.86 42.73
C ALA A 630 10.30 -8.16 41.76
N GLY A 631 10.42 -7.41 40.66
CA GLY A 631 11.41 -7.63 39.61
C GLY A 631 11.00 -8.66 38.57
N GLU A 632 9.78 -9.20 38.62
CA GLU A 632 9.29 -10.14 37.59
C GLU A 632 9.08 -9.41 36.26
N ILE A 633 9.45 -10.08 35.16
CA ILE A 633 9.48 -9.49 33.82
C ILE A 633 8.28 -10.01 33.02
N PHE A 634 7.43 -9.11 32.58
CA PHE A 634 6.30 -9.40 31.69
C PHE A 634 6.69 -9.07 30.26
N VAL A 635 6.45 -10.00 29.34
CA VAL A 635 6.79 -9.87 27.92
C VAL A 635 5.56 -10.19 27.10
N SER A 636 5.09 -9.22 26.30
CA SER A 636 4.05 -9.46 25.32
C SER A 636 4.66 -10.01 24.03
N GLU A 637 3.94 -10.87 23.33
CA GLU A 637 4.33 -11.39 22.02
C GLU A 637 3.11 -11.62 21.13
N TYR A 638 3.31 -11.54 19.81
CA TYR A 638 2.28 -11.84 18.81
C TYR A 638 2.85 -12.61 17.61
N GLY A 639 1.98 -13.00 16.69
CA GLY A 639 2.39 -13.49 15.37
C GLY A 639 2.12 -14.98 15.26
N HIS A 640 3.07 -15.80 15.69
CA HIS A 640 2.83 -17.26 15.78
C HIS A 640 2.02 -17.63 17.04
N VAL A 641 2.16 -16.83 18.10
CA VAL A 641 1.43 -16.97 19.36
C VAL A 641 1.14 -15.55 19.90
N ASP A 642 -0.08 -15.32 20.39
CA ASP A 642 -0.50 -14.07 20.99
C ASP A 642 -0.69 -14.27 22.49
N ARG A 643 0.22 -13.74 23.31
CA ARG A 643 0.19 -13.94 24.77
C ARG A 643 1.04 -12.90 25.50
N VAL A 644 0.91 -12.89 26.83
CA VAL A 644 1.87 -12.25 27.73
C VAL A 644 2.50 -13.32 28.61
N GLN A 645 3.83 -13.40 28.63
CA GLN A 645 4.57 -14.32 29.48
C GLN A 645 5.22 -13.58 30.65
N ARG A 646 5.19 -14.19 31.84
CA ARG A 646 5.80 -13.67 33.07
C ARG A 646 7.03 -14.50 33.42
N PHE A 647 8.17 -13.87 33.62
CA PHE A 647 9.45 -14.49 33.92
C PHE A 647 10.02 -14.00 35.27
N SER A 648 10.94 -14.77 35.83
CA SER A 648 11.78 -14.34 36.94
C SER A 648 12.62 -13.12 36.58
N ALA A 649 13.17 -12.42 37.60
CA ALA A 649 13.94 -11.19 37.42
C ALA A 649 15.21 -11.35 36.57
N ASP A 650 15.69 -12.58 36.41
CA ASP A 650 16.82 -12.94 35.56
C ASP A 650 16.42 -13.45 34.16
N GLY A 651 15.13 -13.63 33.91
CA GLY A 651 14.61 -14.20 32.66
C GLY A 651 14.77 -15.72 32.52
N SER A 652 15.36 -16.40 33.51
CA SER A 652 15.72 -17.82 33.40
C SER A 652 14.53 -18.78 33.56
N ARG A 653 13.49 -18.36 34.31
CA ARG A 653 12.34 -19.21 34.63
C ARG A 653 11.03 -18.55 34.26
N LEU A 654 10.18 -19.29 33.55
CA LEU A 654 8.79 -18.92 33.31
C LEU A 654 7.96 -19.08 34.59
N LEU A 655 7.23 -18.04 34.97
CA LEU A 655 6.36 -17.98 36.15
C LEU A 655 4.86 -18.02 35.81
N GLY A 656 4.48 -17.77 34.56
CA GLY A 656 3.09 -17.83 34.12
C GLY A 656 2.88 -17.32 32.69
N VAL A 657 1.72 -17.61 32.15
CA VAL A 657 1.27 -17.18 30.82
C VAL A 657 -0.14 -16.63 30.94
N ILE A 658 -0.38 -15.49 30.32
CA ILE A 658 -1.67 -14.81 30.27
C ILE A 658 -2.15 -14.81 28.81
N GLY A 659 -3.39 -15.28 28.62
CA GLY A 659 -4.09 -15.25 27.34
C GLY A 659 -3.55 -16.18 26.27
N ARG A 660 -4.23 -16.13 25.12
CA ARG A 660 -3.90 -16.78 23.84
C ARG A 660 -4.58 -15.98 22.72
N TYR A 661 -4.36 -16.34 21.45
CA TYR A 661 -5.07 -15.72 20.33
C TYR A 661 -6.61 -15.77 20.50
N GLY A 662 -7.28 -14.64 20.27
CA GLY A 662 -8.73 -14.54 20.22
C GLY A 662 -9.27 -13.12 20.44
N TYR A 663 -10.60 -13.01 20.36
CA TYR A 663 -11.32 -11.73 20.42
C TYR A 663 -12.08 -11.52 21.74
N GLU A 664 -12.28 -12.59 22.51
CA GLU A 664 -13.03 -12.56 23.77
C GLU A 664 -12.20 -11.98 24.92
N PRO A 665 -12.83 -11.52 26.02
CA PRO A 665 -12.11 -11.10 27.23
C PRO A 665 -11.09 -12.13 27.71
N GLY A 666 -9.87 -11.69 28.04
CA GLY A 666 -8.75 -12.55 28.43
C GLY A 666 -7.99 -13.19 27.26
N LEU A 667 -8.45 -13.03 26.01
CA LEU A 667 -7.75 -13.45 24.79
C LEU A 667 -7.19 -12.22 24.06
N PHE A 668 -6.15 -12.39 23.26
CA PHE A 668 -5.46 -11.29 22.59
C PHE A 668 -5.45 -11.44 21.08
N ASN A 669 -5.43 -10.29 20.40
CA ASN A 669 -5.09 -10.19 18.99
C ASN A 669 -4.05 -9.08 18.87
N ARG A 670 -2.79 -9.50 18.77
CA ARG A 670 -1.61 -8.64 18.74
C ARG A 670 -1.47 -7.79 20.01
N PRO A 671 -1.15 -8.39 21.17
CA PRO A 671 -0.80 -7.62 22.36
C PRO A 671 0.52 -6.88 22.10
N GLU A 672 0.52 -5.55 22.20
CA GLU A 672 1.70 -4.69 22.02
C GLU A 672 2.20 -4.19 23.38
N GLY A 673 2.00 -2.92 23.72
CA GLY A 673 2.54 -2.31 24.95
C GLY A 673 1.95 -2.87 26.26
N LEU A 674 2.76 -2.76 27.31
CA LEU A 674 2.46 -3.23 28.66
C LEU A 674 2.65 -2.09 29.65
N GLY A 675 1.68 -1.90 30.54
CA GLY A 675 1.77 -1.01 31.70
C GLY A 675 1.56 -1.79 32.98
N ILE A 676 2.25 -1.44 34.06
CA ILE A 676 2.03 -2.02 35.39
C ILE A 676 1.80 -0.89 36.38
N ASP A 677 0.72 -0.97 37.14
CA ASP A 677 0.44 0.01 38.18
C ASP A 677 1.07 -0.34 39.54
N ARG A 678 0.90 0.55 40.51
CA ARG A 678 1.50 0.40 41.86
C ARG A 678 0.99 -0.82 42.63
N VAL A 679 -0.18 -1.36 42.29
CA VAL A 679 -0.77 -2.54 42.94
C VAL A 679 -0.39 -3.83 42.19
N GLY A 680 0.33 -3.71 41.07
CA GLY A 680 0.79 -4.83 40.26
C GLY A 680 -0.23 -5.29 39.21
N ARG A 681 -1.27 -4.50 38.93
CA ARG A 681 -2.19 -4.80 37.82
C ARG A 681 -1.47 -4.59 36.50
N VAL A 682 -1.65 -5.52 35.56
CA VAL A 682 -1.02 -5.52 34.24
C VAL A 682 -2.02 -5.03 33.21
N TYR A 683 -1.67 -3.96 32.51
CA TYR A 683 -2.44 -3.35 31.42
C TYR A 683 -1.81 -3.78 30.11
N VAL A 684 -2.61 -4.33 29.21
CA VAL A 684 -2.16 -4.83 27.91
C VAL A 684 -2.89 -4.08 26.81
N ALA A 685 -2.12 -3.43 25.93
CA ALA A 685 -2.64 -2.84 24.71
C ALA A 685 -2.92 -3.94 23.68
N ASP A 686 -4.18 -4.36 23.59
CA ASP A 686 -4.66 -5.41 22.69
C ASP A 686 -5.00 -4.80 21.32
N SER A 687 -3.95 -4.56 20.53
CA SER A 687 -3.96 -3.60 19.43
C SER A 687 -4.98 -3.90 18.35
N CYS A 688 -5.04 -5.15 17.87
CA CYS A 688 -5.96 -5.52 16.79
C CYS A 688 -7.39 -5.79 17.28
N ASN A 689 -7.60 -5.92 18.59
CA ASN A 689 -8.95 -5.89 19.18
C ASN A 689 -9.40 -4.47 19.57
N HIS A 690 -8.54 -3.46 19.37
CA HIS A 690 -8.83 -2.05 19.64
C HIS A 690 -9.33 -1.80 21.06
N ARG A 691 -8.67 -2.42 22.05
CA ARG A 691 -9.03 -2.30 23.48
C ARG A 691 -7.80 -2.36 24.38
N ILE A 692 -7.97 -1.93 25.62
CA ILE A 692 -7.03 -2.22 26.71
C ILE A 692 -7.64 -3.31 27.58
N GLN A 693 -6.83 -4.31 27.95
CA GLN A 693 -7.21 -5.33 28.90
C GLN A 693 -6.39 -5.22 30.18
N VAL A 694 -7.02 -5.46 31.33
CA VAL A 694 -6.43 -5.30 32.65
C VAL A 694 -6.48 -6.64 33.38
N PHE A 695 -5.34 -7.04 33.92
CA PHE A 695 -5.15 -8.31 34.63
C PHE A 695 -4.63 -8.06 36.04
N GLY A 696 -4.95 -8.98 36.95
CA GLY A 696 -4.39 -9.01 38.29
C GLY A 696 -2.90 -9.37 38.27
N PRO A 697 -2.18 -9.19 39.38
CA PRO A 697 -0.76 -9.58 39.51
C PRO A 697 -0.52 -11.08 39.27
N ASP A 698 -1.55 -11.90 39.50
CA ASP A 698 -1.58 -13.35 39.27
C ASP A 698 -1.91 -13.73 37.82
N GLY A 699 -2.25 -12.75 36.97
CA GLY A 699 -2.67 -12.96 35.59
C GLY A 699 -4.17 -13.20 35.40
N SER A 700 -4.98 -13.10 36.45
CA SER A 700 -6.44 -13.18 36.34
C SER A 700 -7.01 -12.00 35.52
N PHE A 701 -7.95 -12.27 34.61
CA PHE A 701 -8.61 -11.20 33.86
C PHE A 701 -9.52 -10.39 34.79
N LEU A 702 -9.34 -9.07 34.82
CA LEU A 702 -10.18 -8.18 35.64
C LEU A 702 -11.23 -7.48 34.79
N ARG A 703 -10.81 -6.81 33.70
CA ARG A 703 -11.71 -6.08 32.81
C ARG A 703 -11.06 -5.69 31.49
N SER A 704 -11.89 -5.24 30.56
CA SER A 704 -11.46 -4.58 29.34
C SER A 704 -12.27 -3.30 29.11
N TYR A 705 -11.68 -2.34 28.41
CA TYR A 705 -12.34 -1.10 28.00
C TYR A 705 -11.78 -0.61 26.67
N GLY A 706 -12.53 0.26 26.00
CA GLY A 706 -12.25 0.64 24.62
C GLY A 706 -13.23 0.00 23.64
N GLY A 707 -12.78 -0.13 22.40
CA GLY A 707 -13.54 -0.63 21.27
C GLY A 707 -13.20 0.14 19.99
N PRO A 708 -13.39 -0.45 18.80
CA PRO A 708 -13.06 0.20 17.54
C PRO A 708 -13.77 1.53 17.38
N GLY A 709 -13.03 2.57 17.03
CA GLY A 709 -13.60 3.85 16.61
C GLY A 709 -12.68 5.05 16.85
N ARG A 710 -13.28 6.24 16.78
CA ARG A 710 -12.57 7.53 16.86
C ARG A 710 -13.18 8.47 17.89
N ASN A 711 -14.31 8.11 18.48
CA ASN A 711 -14.89 8.91 19.56
C ASN A 711 -14.03 8.78 20.82
N LYS A 712 -14.27 9.66 21.79
CA LYS A 712 -13.68 9.56 23.12
C LYS A 712 -14.13 8.24 23.78
N GLY A 713 -13.18 7.48 24.33
CA GLY A 713 -13.40 6.13 24.87
C GLY A 713 -13.34 4.99 23.84
N GLN A 714 -13.41 5.28 22.54
CA GLN A 714 -13.11 4.32 21.47
C GLN A 714 -11.67 4.49 21.02
N MET A 715 -11.05 3.46 20.46
CA MET A 715 -9.66 3.49 20.03
C MET A 715 -9.42 2.78 18.69
N SER A 716 -8.29 3.09 18.07
CA SER A 716 -7.82 2.42 16.86
C SER A 716 -6.35 2.07 17.01
N TYR A 717 -6.08 0.77 17.09
CA TYR A 717 -4.76 0.18 17.32
C TYR A 717 -4.00 0.83 18.49
N PRO A 718 -4.44 0.63 19.75
CA PRO A 718 -3.65 1.05 20.90
C PRO A 718 -2.32 0.30 20.88
N TYR A 719 -1.20 1.02 20.85
CA TYR A 719 0.14 0.43 20.75
C TYR A 719 0.88 0.41 22.07
N ASP A 720 0.55 1.33 22.98
CA ASP A 720 1.22 1.42 24.27
C ASP A 720 0.31 2.00 25.35
N VAL A 721 0.61 1.69 26.60
CA VAL A 721 -0.13 2.17 27.77
C VAL A 721 0.82 2.35 28.95
N CYS A 722 0.81 3.53 29.57
CA CYS A 722 1.45 3.76 30.86
C CYS A 722 0.43 4.25 31.90
N VAL A 723 0.71 4.00 33.18
CA VAL A 723 -0.19 4.34 34.29
C VAL A 723 0.56 5.20 35.29
N ASP A 724 -0.01 6.33 35.68
CA ASP A 724 0.61 7.22 36.66
C ASP A 724 0.40 6.78 38.11
N ALA A 725 1.02 7.53 39.02
CA ALA A 725 0.94 7.33 40.46
C ALA A 725 -0.49 7.33 41.04
N PHE A 726 -1.44 7.97 40.36
CA PHE A 726 -2.83 8.13 40.75
C PHE A 726 -3.75 7.10 40.07
N GLY A 727 -3.21 6.26 39.18
CA GLY A 727 -3.98 5.28 38.43
C GLY A 727 -4.54 5.79 37.11
N ASN A 728 -4.20 7.01 36.69
CA ASN A 728 -4.59 7.50 35.37
C ASN A 728 -3.81 6.75 34.29
N GLN A 729 -4.49 6.31 33.24
CA GLN A 729 -3.89 5.56 32.13
C GLN A 729 -3.75 6.46 30.91
N PHE A 730 -2.56 6.45 30.29
CA PHE A 730 -2.24 7.17 29.06
C PHE A 730 -2.05 6.14 27.95
N VAL A 731 -3.02 6.09 27.04
CA VAL A 731 -3.08 5.11 25.96
C VAL A 731 -2.61 5.76 24.66
N CYS A 732 -1.55 5.21 24.08
CA CYS A 732 -0.99 5.63 22.80
C CYS A 732 -1.72 4.95 21.64
N GLU A 733 -2.41 5.71 20.79
CA GLU A 733 -3.13 5.16 19.64
C GLU A 733 -2.35 5.37 18.33
N PHE A 734 -1.82 4.27 17.80
CA PHE A 734 -1.16 4.27 16.49
C PHE A 734 -2.14 4.66 15.38
N GLY A 735 -3.33 4.07 15.36
CA GLY A 735 -4.28 4.20 14.25
C GLY A 735 -4.98 5.55 14.18
N ASN A 736 -5.21 6.19 15.33
CA ASN A 736 -5.84 7.51 15.39
C ASN A 736 -4.84 8.67 15.51
N GLY A 737 -3.55 8.40 15.73
CA GLY A 737 -2.54 9.45 15.86
C GLY A 737 -2.79 10.37 17.05
N ARG A 738 -3.12 9.81 18.22
CA ARG A 738 -3.51 10.56 19.42
C ARG A 738 -3.19 9.79 20.71
N ILE A 739 -3.25 10.49 21.84
CA ILE A 739 -3.21 9.88 23.17
C ILE A 739 -4.59 10.00 23.82
N GLN A 740 -5.06 8.95 24.49
CA GLN A 740 -6.25 9.02 25.34
C GLN A 740 -5.89 8.84 26.81
N VAL A 741 -6.45 9.70 27.65
CA VAL A 741 -6.28 9.64 29.10
C VAL A 741 -7.56 9.06 29.73
N PHE A 742 -7.39 8.05 30.57
CA PHE A 742 -8.44 7.45 31.37
C PHE A 742 -8.14 7.64 32.85
N ASP A 743 -9.16 7.84 33.68
CA ASP A 743 -8.99 7.94 35.14
C ASP A 743 -8.83 6.55 35.79
N SER A 744 -8.61 6.51 37.10
CA SER A 744 -8.50 5.29 37.91
C SER A 744 -9.74 4.39 37.87
N GLU A 745 -10.90 4.94 37.49
CA GLU A 745 -12.15 4.21 37.27
C GLU A 745 -12.36 3.83 35.80
N PHE A 746 -11.31 3.99 34.97
CA PHE A 746 -11.26 3.65 33.56
C PHE A 746 -12.26 4.42 32.68
N ARG A 747 -12.68 5.60 33.13
CA ARG A 747 -13.53 6.50 32.34
C ARG A 747 -12.64 7.41 31.49
N PRO A 748 -12.99 7.66 30.22
CA PRO A 748 -12.18 8.52 29.38
C PRO A 748 -12.28 9.97 29.87
N VAL A 749 -11.13 10.60 30.11
CA VAL A 749 -11.02 11.97 30.65
C VAL A 749 -10.73 12.97 29.54
N GLU A 750 -9.73 12.71 28.70
CA GLU A 750 -9.39 13.60 27.58
C GLU A 750 -8.73 12.88 26.41
N VAL A 751 -8.72 13.56 25.27
CA VAL A 751 -8.02 13.15 24.04
C VAL A 751 -6.98 14.23 23.77
N ILE A 752 -5.72 13.83 23.66
CA ILE A 752 -4.62 14.74 23.37
C ILE A 752 -4.15 14.50 21.94
N GLY A 753 -4.15 15.59 21.17
CA GLY A 753 -3.64 15.63 19.80
C GLY A 753 -4.56 15.02 18.74
N GLY A 754 -3.95 14.67 17.61
CA GLY A 754 -4.60 14.15 16.41
C GLY A 754 -3.59 13.98 15.26
N PRO A 755 -3.99 13.37 14.13
CA PRO A 755 -3.07 13.09 13.03
C PRO A 755 -2.48 14.38 12.46
N GLY A 756 -1.16 14.49 12.38
CA GLY A 756 -0.49 15.66 11.81
C GLY A 756 1.00 15.77 12.12
N ARG A 757 1.64 16.86 11.64
CA ARG A 757 3.07 17.17 11.86
C ARG A 757 3.31 18.36 12.78
N ALA A 758 2.25 19.13 13.11
CA ALA A 758 2.39 20.28 14.00
C ALA A 758 2.68 19.83 15.44
N GLN A 759 3.12 20.76 16.28
CA GLN A 759 3.26 20.51 17.72
C GLN A 759 1.89 20.13 18.32
N GLY A 760 1.84 19.09 19.15
CA GLY A 760 0.60 18.52 19.67
C GLY A 760 -0.17 17.62 18.71
N GLN A 761 0.30 17.45 17.47
CA GLN A 761 -0.21 16.44 16.54
C GLN A 761 0.79 15.29 16.39
N PHE A 762 0.31 14.10 16.03
CA PHE A 762 1.13 12.90 15.93
C PHE A 762 0.96 12.20 14.58
N ALA A 763 2.00 11.52 14.11
CA ALA A 763 1.97 10.66 12.96
C ALA A 763 2.44 9.28 13.40
N ASN A 764 1.52 8.32 13.47
CA ASN A 764 1.80 6.94 13.92
C ASN A 764 2.63 6.94 15.22
N PRO A 765 2.10 7.43 16.36
CA PRO A 765 2.82 7.38 17.62
C PRO A 765 2.95 5.93 18.10
N TRP A 766 4.08 5.55 18.69
CA TRP A 766 4.39 4.15 19.00
C TRP A 766 4.45 3.83 20.49
N SER A 767 4.92 4.76 21.31
CA SER A 767 5.19 4.50 22.72
C SER A 767 5.02 5.75 23.57
N VAL A 768 4.71 5.54 24.85
CA VAL A 768 4.55 6.57 25.87
C VAL A 768 5.33 6.23 27.14
N ALA A 769 5.92 7.24 27.78
CA ALA A 769 6.57 7.10 29.08
C ALA A 769 6.28 8.30 29.98
N LEU A 770 6.29 8.09 31.29
CA LEU A 770 6.12 9.13 32.30
C LEU A 770 7.41 9.29 33.11
N ASP A 771 7.78 10.53 33.42
CA ASP A 771 8.80 10.81 34.43
C ASP A 771 8.20 10.90 35.85
N SER A 772 9.06 11.10 36.86
CA SER A 772 8.67 11.10 38.27
C SER A 772 7.66 12.20 38.64
N VAL A 773 7.67 13.32 37.90
CA VAL A 773 6.73 14.43 38.07
C VAL A 773 5.48 14.31 37.18
N GLY A 774 5.44 13.28 36.33
CA GLY A 774 4.29 12.92 35.50
C GLY A 774 4.21 13.67 34.16
N ASN A 775 5.31 14.24 33.68
CA ASN A 775 5.39 14.68 32.28
C ASN A 775 5.30 13.45 31.37
N LEU A 776 4.61 13.59 30.25
CA LEU A 776 4.38 12.50 29.29
C LEU A 776 5.29 12.67 28.08
N TYR A 777 6.08 11.66 27.77
CA TYR A 777 6.86 11.57 26.55
C TYR A 777 6.12 10.70 25.55
N VAL A 778 6.04 11.16 24.30
CA VAL A 778 5.37 10.44 23.20
C VAL A 778 6.35 10.25 22.04
N ALA A 779 6.58 9.00 21.65
CA ALA A 779 7.37 8.66 20.46
C ALA A 779 6.51 8.89 19.22
N ASP A 780 6.66 10.06 18.61
CA ASP A 780 5.95 10.48 17.41
C ASP A 780 6.67 9.92 16.16
N ALA A 781 6.60 8.59 16.01
CA ALA A 781 7.49 7.82 15.15
C ALA A 781 7.46 8.26 13.68
N GLY A 782 6.27 8.54 13.14
CA GLY A 782 6.10 8.99 11.75
C GLY A 782 6.60 10.41 11.48
N ASN A 783 6.85 11.21 12.53
CA ASN A 783 7.44 12.54 12.44
C ASN A 783 8.91 12.57 12.92
N ASP A 784 9.50 11.41 13.23
CA ASP A 784 10.90 11.27 13.61
C ASP A 784 11.31 12.18 14.80
N ARG A 785 10.44 12.30 15.81
CA ARG A 785 10.65 13.15 17.00
C ARG A 785 10.02 12.54 18.27
N VAL A 786 10.40 13.09 19.42
CA VAL A 786 9.70 12.86 20.69
C VAL A 786 9.01 14.15 21.12
N GLN A 787 7.76 14.06 21.57
CA GLN A 787 7.05 15.19 22.16
C GLN A 787 6.92 14.97 23.67
N LYS A 788 7.45 15.92 24.45
CA LYS A 788 7.35 15.96 25.91
C LYS A 788 6.23 16.92 26.31
N LEU A 789 5.18 16.39 26.93
CA LEU A 789 4.05 17.15 27.46
C LEU A 789 4.31 17.43 28.94
N ILE A 790 4.42 18.71 29.29
CA ILE A 790 4.76 19.14 30.64
C ILE A 790 3.51 19.18 31.50
N ARG A 791 3.53 18.47 32.64
CA ARG A 791 2.42 18.41 33.60
C ARG A 791 2.11 19.81 34.15
N ASN A 792 0.83 20.05 34.44
CA ASN A 792 0.34 21.30 35.04
C ASN A 792 1.07 21.64 36.34
#